data_AF-A0A954G7X7-F1
#
_entry.id   AF-A0A954G7X7-F1
#
_cell.length_a   1.000
_cell.length_b   1.000
_cell.length_c   1.000
_cell.angle_alpha   90.00
_cell.angle_beta   90.00
_cell.angle_gamma   90.00
#
_symmetry.space_group_name_H-M   'P 1'
#
loop_
_entity.id
_entity.type
_entity.pdbx_description
1 polymer ?
#
loop_
_entity_poly.entity_id
_entity_poly.type
_entity_poly.pdbx_seq_one_letter_code
_entity_poly.pdbx_strand_id
1 'polypeptide(L)'
;LKPTTAPLAATEKLEDRTLLSGQDLVAFAQALTAANVTLYGAAWDASTTEQKALLQDGAQFLQFVDITDANRGLSGSAIDAGISDINDLHPVWKLDDGTLIDGSTINSVADLAVATNVSIPQSDDPFLKAITDQTLYSGTGLHVALDGYDSENSALTYTVQSSNSQISARILSGNRSIRISVAGYGDMVFELFEGRASRAAERIIELAESGYYDNQIFDMIINGMIQGGDHSESGLVDSGLGYFDDQFDPELQHVQSGLLSMYKPDPVPDTGEIQGIRTPTTTDDQNDSRFSITGGYSRQYDFQNTIFGFLTEGEDVRQALSNISTTDGIPDFTIKIETIDVFSDLENGTLVLTAAEGYTGSSTITVTAQDQNGNTTERTFQVNATPDSFPFYYYYENANPYLEDIPDLQVSPGSTIQYQLVATDVDLNAPNGNTYFNFYDQSKLTAIGRELAIPVTAAPGMFYTVDTVSGLLTVTPNASLAPGVYEITVAVGFQQTNPDDPNYEANYRDLQDYQVVTVIVGTPPVASNDFFALQGDTPAPIDLLANDTDIDGTVDLSSIEIVDQPAHGTVTANADGTVNYIADGSGYMGLGSFTYRVKDNLGLYSNTATVNFSIAPDGVILVTTLSDNFNSTDKRVSIREALQAANSDIKVDVSPKGDGADIIMFDPALFNGQEQTIQLVSQLLISDDVS
;
A
#
# COMPACT_ATOMS: atom_id res chain seq x y z
N LEU A 1 18.06 9.05 2.92
CA LEU A 1 18.10 8.43 1.57
C LEU A 1 19.36 7.61 1.49
N LYS A 2 19.25 6.29 1.74
CA LYS A 2 20.19 5.33 1.13
C LYS A 2 20.25 5.71 -0.37
N PRO A 3 21.39 5.57 -1.07
CA PRO A 3 21.41 5.80 -2.52
C PRO A 3 20.27 4.97 -3.15
N THR A 4 19.18 5.63 -3.50
CA THR A 4 17.96 5.00 -4.01
C THR A 4 18.20 4.64 -5.45
N THR A 5 18.36 3.34 -5.69
CA THR A 5 18.24 2.74 -7.02
C THR A 5 16.82 2.26 -7.21
N ALA A 6 15.96 3.11 -7.78
CA ALA A 6 14.79 2.65 -8.52
C ALA A 6 14.75 3.45 -9.83
N PRO A 7 14.53 2.81 -11.01
CA PRO A 7 13.56 1.73 -11.21
C PRO A 7 14.16 0.42 -11.75
N LEU A 8 13.52 -0.70 -11.39
CA LEU A 8 13.74 -2.10 -11.84
C LEU A 8 15.16 -2.67 -11.58
N ALA A 9 15.21 -3.76 -10.81
CA ALA A 9 16.38 -4.56 -10.46
C ALA A 9 17.24 -4.06 -9.28
N ALA A 10 16.61 -3.75 -8.14
CA ALA A 10 17.18 -4.27 -6.89
C ALA A 10 16.63 -5.70 -6.72
N THR A 11 17.12 -6.58 -7.60
CA THR A 11 17.02 -8.02 -7.38
C THR A 11 17.80 -8.33 -6.11
N GLU A 12 17.39 -9.39 -5.43
CA GLU A 12 18.15 -10.07 -4.37
C GLU A 12 19.67 -9.90 -4.51
N LYS A 13 20.44 -9.68 -3.41
CA LYS A 13 21.90 -9.41 -3.40
C LYS A 13 22.67 -10.26 -4.44
N LEU A 14 22.69 -9.80 -5.68
CA LEU A 14 23.31 -10.45 -6.83
C LEU A 14 24.85 -10.36 -6.75
N GLU A 15 25.36 -9.54 -5.84
CA GLU A 15 26.74 -9.06 -5.86
C GLU A 15 27.80 -10.12 -5.54
N ASP A 16 27.45 -11.36 -5.19
CA ASP A 16 28.45 -12.42 -4.96
C ASP A 16 28.20 -13.76 -5.69
N ARG A 17 27.20 -13.84 -6.58
CA ARG A 17 26.78 -15.14 -7.18
C ARG A 17 27.48 -15.51 -8.50
N THR A 18 28.38 -14.67 -9.03
CA THR A 18 29.05 -14.91 -10.34
C THR A 18 30.11 -16.03 -10.36
N LEU A 19 30.37 -16.70 -9.23
CA LEU A 19 31.42 -17.73 -9.11
C LEU A 19 30.91 -19.19 -9.05
N LEU A 20 29.60 -19.45 -9.04
CA LEU A 20 29.04 -20.78 -8.71
C LEU A 20 27.94 -21.30 -9.66
N SER A 21 27.82 -20.82 -10.91
CA SER A 21 26.71 -21.21 -11.80
C SER A 21 26.54 -22.73 -11.91
N GLY A 22 25.36 -23.24 -11.55
CA GLY A 22 25.01 -24.67 -11.59
C GLY A 22 25.40 -25.48 -10.35
N GLN A 23 26.06 -24.88 -9.34
CA GLN A 23 26.25 -25.53 -8.04
C GLN A 23 24.95 -25.57 -7.24
N ASP A 24 24.49 -26.78 -6.95
CA ASP A 24 23.29 -27.00 -6.15
C ASP A 24 23.67 -27.02 -4.66
N LEU A 25 23.62 -25.84 -4.04
CA LEU A 25 23.98 -25.65 -2.63
C LEU A 25 22.96 -26.29 -1.68
N VAL A 26 21.70 -26.40 -2.09
CA VAL A 26 20.67 -27.14 -1.37
C VAL A 26 21.01 -28.63 -1.34
N ALA A 27 21.30 -29.23 -2.49
CA ALA A 27 21.71 -30.63 -2.55
C ALA A 27 23.06 -30.87 -1.85
N PHE A 28 23.98 -29.90 -1.88
CA PHE A 28 25.23 -30.00 -1.13
C PHE A 28 24.99 -30.03 0.38
N ALA A 29 24.15 -29.15 0.92
CA ALA A 29 23.78 -29.16 2.33
C ALA A 29 23.07 -30.47 2.74
N GLN A 30 22.17 -30.99 1.91
CA GLN A 30 21.55 -32.29 2.12
C GLN A 30 22.57 -33.44 2.11
N ALA A 31 23.58 -33.37 1.22
CA ALA A 31 24.67 -34.34 1.17
C ALA A 31 25.57 -34.29 2.40
N LEU A 32 25.84 -33.09 2.94
CA LEU A 32 26.56 -32.92 4.21
C LEU A 32 25.78 -33.60 5.35
N THR A 33 24.49 -33.33 5.48
CA THR A 33 23.62 -33.96 6.48
C THR A 33 23.53 -35.48 6.31
N ALA A 34 23.42 -35.97 5.07
CA ALA A 34 23.41 -37.40 4.77
C ALA A 34 24.76 -38.09 5.10
N ALA A 35 25.86 -37.33 5.09
CA ALA A 35 27.18 -37.77 5.54
C ALA A 35 27.41 -37.58 7.04
N ASN A 36 26.36 -37.30 7.83
CA ASN A 36 26.40 -36.99 9.26
C ASN A 36 27.37 -35.84 9.62
N VAL A 37 27.55 -34.88 8.71
CA VAL A 37 28.31 -33.66 8.99
C VAL A 37 27.41 -32.69 9.75
N THR A 38 27.84 -32.26 10.92
CA THR A 38 27.09 -31.35 11.80
C THR A 38 27.85 -30.03 11.99
N LEU A 39 27.15 -28.91 11.85
CA LEU A 39 27.67 -27.60 12.24
C LEU A 39 27.27 -27.29 13.68
N TYR A 40 28.26 -27.13 14.54
CA TYR A 40 28.09 -26.62 15.90
C TYR A 40 28.48 -25.15 15.94
N GLY A 41 27.70 -24.33 16.64
CA GLY A 41 27.98 -22.90 16.81
C GLY A 41 26.88 -22.23 17.63
N ALA A 42 27.04 -20.95 17.96
CA ALA A 42 25.93 -20.20 18.55
C ALA A 42 25.05 -19.62 17.44
N ALA A 43 23.73 -19.68 17.60
CA ALA A 43 22.80 -19.08 16.64
C ALA A 43 22.90 -17.54 16.56
N TRP A 44 23.59 -16.90 17.51
CA TRP A 44 23.77 -15.45 17.61
C TRP A 44 25.20 -14.98 17.29
N ASP A 45 26.06 -15.89 16.83
CA ASP A 45 27.46 -15.60 16.48
C ASP A 45 27.63 -15.34 14.98
N ALA A 46 28.21 -14.18 14.66
CA ALA A 46 28.44 -13.75 13.28
C ALA A 46 29.27 -14.76 12.47
N SER A 47 30.30 -15.37 13.07
CA SER A 47 31.13 -16.36 12.36
C SER A 47 30.33 -17.62 12.02
N THR A 48 29.43 -18.03 12.91
CA THR A 48 28.49 -19.14 12.67
C THR A 48 27.48 -18.78 11.57
N THR A 49 26.95 -17.56 11.56
CA THR A 49 26.10 -17.05 10.48
C THR A 49 26.83 -17.05 9.14
N GLU A 50 28.09 -16.60 9.10
CA GLU A 50 28.92 -16.62 7.89
C GLU A 50 29.11 -18.06 7.36
N GLN A 51 29.30 -19.06 8.24
CA GLN A 51 29.38 -20.46 7.83
C GLN A 51 28.07 -20.98 7.24
N LYS A 52 26.92 -20.58 7.79
CA LYS A 52 25.61 -20.91 7.20
C LYS A 52 25.44 -20.25 5.83
N ALA A 53 25.81 -18.97 5.71
CA ALA A 53 25.66 -18.17 4.49
C ALA A 53 26.43 -18.76 3.29
N LEU A 54 27.48 -19.55 3.52
CA LEU A 54 28.17 -20.30 2.44
C LEU A 54 27.21 -21.18 1.63
N LEU A 55 26.14 -21.68 2.25
CA LEU A 55 25.20 -22.60 1.60
C LEU A 55 23.92 -21.93 1.10
N GLN A 56 23.77 -20.61 1.29
CA GLN A 56 22.56 -19.86 0.91
C GLN A 56 21.31 -20.58 1.46
N ASP A 57 20.28 -20.76 0.63
CA ASP A 57 19.03 -21.48 0.96
C ASP A 57 19.27 -22.95 1.34
N GLY A 58 20.45 -23.50 1.05
CA GLY A 58 20.88 -24.80 1.53
C GLY A 58 21.12 -24.85 3.04
N ALA A 59 21.41 -23.71 3.69
CA ALA A 59 21.76 -23.63 5.10
C ALA A 59 20.71 -24.26 6.03
N GLN A 60 19.43 -24.16 5.68
CA GLN A 60 18.32 -24.74 6.43
C GLN A 60 18.30 -26.28 6.46
N PHE A 61 19.00 -26.94 5.52
CA PHE A 61 19.10 -28.40 5.45
C PHE A 61 20.31 -28.94 6.21
N LEU A 62 21.16 -28.05 6.75
CA LEU A 62 22.26 -28.44 7.60
C LEU A 62 21.75 -29.03 8.92
N GLN A 63 22.43 -30.07 9.37
CA GLN A 63 22.38 -30.44 10.77
C GLN A 63 23.12 -29.38 11.60
N PHE A 64 22.39 -28.38 12.09
CA PHE A 64 22.91 -27.35 12.98
C PHE A 64 22.59 -27.68 14.44
N VAL A 65 23.56 -27.48 15.33
CA VAL A 65 23.40 -27.63 16.78
C VAL A 65 23.83 -26.34 17.46
N ASP A 66 22.86 -25.65 18.07
CA ASP A 66 23.16 -24.52 18.94
C ASP A 66 23.87 -25.01 20.21
N ILE A 67 25.10 -24.53 20.41
CA ILE A 67 25.91 -24.85 21.58
C ILE A 67 25.64 -23.91 22.76
N THR A 68 24.66 -23.01 22.63
CA THR A 68 24.26 -22.07 23.67
C THR A 68 22.82 -22.29 24.14
N ASP A 69 22.51 -21.80 25.33
CA ASP A 69 21.15 -21.74 25.88
C ASP A 69 20.52 -20.34 25.68
N ALA A 70 19.28 -20.18 26.13
CA ALA A 70 18.54 -18.92 26.02
C ALA A 70 19.23 -17.71 26.71
N ASN A 71 20.15 -17.96 27.66
CA ASN A 71 20.96 -16.95 28.34
C ASN A 71 22.31 -16.72 27.65
N ARG A 72 22.49 -17.23 26.43
CA ARG A 72 23.78 -17.23 25.71
C ARG A 72 24.91 -17.90 26.50
N GLY A 73 24.59 -18.77 27.46
CA GLY A 73 25.55 -19.63 28.17
C GLY A 73 25.79 -20.92 27.40
N LEU A 74 26.91 -21.62 27.65
CA LEU A 74 27.17 -22.91 26.98
C LEU A 74 26.14 -23.97 27.39
N SER A 75 25.55 -24.62 26.39
CA SER A 75 24.69 -25.79 26.55
C SER A 75 25.53 -27.07 26.71
N GLY A 76 24.90 -28.18 27.07
CA GLY A 76 25.58 -29.48 27.17
C GLY A 76 26.21 -29.94 25.84
N SER A 77 25.68 -29.46 24.71
CA SER A 77 26.15 -29.78 23.36
C SER A 77 27.50 -29.15 23.02
N ALA A 78 27.94 -28.11 23.75
CA ALA A 78 29.24 -27.47 23.54
C ALA A 78 30.41 -28.46 23.71
N ILE A 79 30.26 -29.46 24.59
CA ILE A 79 31.26 -30.52 24.82
C ILE A 79 31.50 -31.34 23.55
N ASP A 80 30.45 -31.58 22.75
CA ASP A 80 30.54 -32.36 21.50
C ASP A 80 31.28 -31.60 20.39
N ALA A 81 31.36 -30.28 20.50
CA ALA A 81 32.15 -29.38 19.65
C ALA A 81 33.56 -29.11 20.20
N GLY A 82 33.90 -29.67 21.37
CA GLY A 82 35.18 -29.42 22.04
C GLY A 82 35.28 -28.04 22.71
N ILE A 83 34.17 -27.31 22.85
CA ILE A 83 34.12 -25.97 23.43
C ILE A 83 33.78 -26.07 24.92
N SER A 84 34.60 -25.43 25.75
CA SER A 84 34.44 -25.45 27.22
C SER A 84 34.43 -24.06 27.87
N ASP A 85 34.69 -23.01 27.09
CA ASP A 85 34.67 -21.61 27.52
C ASP A 85 33.84 -20.81 26.51
N ILE A 86 32.88 -20.03 27.01
CA ILE A 86 32.02 -19.18 26.17
C ILE A 86 32.82 -18.08 25.44
N ASN A 87 34.01 -17.73 25.95
CA ASN A 87 34.89 -16.76 25.31
C ASN A 87 35.69 -17.34 24.13
N ASP A 88 35.62 -18.66 23.91
CA ASP A 88 36.25 -19.38 22.79
C ASP A 88 35.19 -19.83 21.78
N LEU A 89 34.11 -19.07 21.65
CA LEU A 89 33.01 -19.43 20.77
C LEU A 89 33.42 -19.20 19.30
N HIS A 90 33.28 -20.24 18.50
CA HIS A 90 33.52 -20.24 17.05
C HIS A 90 32.75 -21.41 16.42
N PRO A 91 32.43 -21.36 15.12
CA PRO A 91 31.78 -22.48 14.45
C PRO A 91 32.72 -23.69 14.35
N VAL A 92 32.18 -24.89 14.53
CA VAL A 92 32.90 -26.16 14.43
C VAL A 92 32.12 -27.14 13.57
N TRP A 93 32.74 -27.64 12.51
CA TRP A 93 32.19 -28.73 11.70
C TRP A 93 32.65 -30.07 12.27
N LYS A 94 31.70 -30.94 12.61
CA LYS A 94 31.96 -32.30 13.08
C LYS A 94 31.62 -33.31 11.99
N LEU A 95 32.57 -34.17 11.64
CA LEU A 95 32.38 -35.25 10.67
C LEU A 95 31.85 -36.53 11.35
N ASP A 96 31.36 -37.49 10.55
CA ASP A 96 30.84 -38.80 11.00
C ASP A 96 31.85 -39.60 11.85
N ASP A 97 33.15 -39.47 11.54
CA ASP A 97 34.22 -40.15 12.29
C ASP A 97 34.60 -39.47 13.62
N GLY A 98 33.93 -38.35 13.94
CA GLY A 98 34.17 -37.54 15.13
C GLY A 98 35.26 -36.49 14.98
N THR A 99 35.86 -36.34 13.79
CA THR A 99 36.83 -35.27 13.52
C THR A 99 36.15 -33.91 13.65
N LEU A 100 36.82 -32.99 14.36
CA LEU A 100 36.40 -31.60 14.51
C LEU A 100 37.25 -30.71 13.59
N ILE A 101 36.58 -29.87 12.81
CA ILE A 101 37.18 -28.90 11.91
C ILE A 101 36.76 -27.51 12.40
N ASP A 102 37.74 -26.66 12.66
CA ASP A 102 37.52 -25.26 13.01
C ASP A 102 36.93 -24.52 11.80
N GLY A 103 35.69 -24.04 11.95
CA GLY A 103 34.94 -23.36 10.89
C GLY A 103 35.59 -22.05 10.44
N SER A 104 36.41 -21.40 11.29
CA SER A 104 37.18 -20.20 10.90
C SER A 104 38.20 -20.47 9.79
N THR A 105 38.51 -21.74 9.51
CA THR A 105 39.39 -22.15 8.42
C THR A 105 38.67 -22.35 7.09
N ILE A 106 37.33 -22.34 7.08
CA ILE A 106 36.49 -22.57 5.91
C ILE A 106 35.99 -21.21 5.39
N ASN A 107 36.49 -20.77 4.23
CA ASN A 107 36.18 -19.45 3.68
C ASN A 107 35.33 -19.51 2.39
N SER A 108 35.01 -20.71 1.93
CA SER A 108 34.25 -20.93 0.71
C SER A 108 33.57 -22.30 0.72
N VAL A 109 32.55 -22.47 -0.12
CA VAL A 109 31.89 -23.78 -0.36
C VAL A 109 32.91 -24.84 -0.83
N ALA A 110 33.90 -24.42 -1.63
CA ALA A 110 34.96 -25.32 -2.09
C ALA A 110 35.85 -25.80 -0.93
N ASP A 111 36.19 -24.92 0.02
CA ASP A 111 36.93 -25.32 1.23
C ASP A 111 36.12 -26.31 2.05
N LEU A 112 34.82 -26.06 2.23
CA LEU A 112 33.92 -26.94 2.98
C LEU A 112 33.84 -28.32 2.32
N ALA A 113 33.68 -28.38 1.00
CA ALA A 113 33.64 -29.62 0.24
C ALA A 113 34.93 -30.43 0.37
N VAL A 114 36.09 -29.77 0.31
CA VAL A 114 37.40 -30.41 0.50
C VAL A 114 37.57 -30.91 1.94
N ALA A 115 37.21 -30.10 2.93
CA ALA A 115 37.39 -30.40 4.34
C ALA A 115 36.48 -31.56 4.81
N THR A 116 35.26 -31.63 4.29
CA THR A 116 34.28 -32.69 4.60
C THR A 116 34.39 -33.91 3.70
N ASN A 117 35.14 -33.79 2.59
CA ASN A 117 35.20 -34.79 1.52
C ASN A 117 33.81 -35.12 0.93
N VAL A 118 32.91 -34.13 0.92
CA VAL A 118 31.59 -34.20 0.28
C VAL A 118 31.64 -33.38 -1.00
N SER A 119 31.21 -33.95 -2.13
CA SER A 119 31.21 -33.25 -3.42
C SER A 119 30.00 -32.34 -3.56
N ILE A 120 30.19 -31.17 -4.18
CA ILE A 120 29.11 -30.23 -4.49
C ILE A 120 28.36 -30.74 -5.72
N PRO A 121 27.05 -31.07 -5.62
CA PRO A 121 26.26 -31.51 -6.76
C PRO A 121 26.07 -30.38 -7.79
N GLN A 122 25.67 -30.76 -9.00
CA GLN A 122 25.25 -29.81 -10.04
C GLN A 122 23.80 -30.07 -10.39
N SER A 123 23.03 -29.00 -10.58
CA SER A 123 21.63 -29.05 -11.02
C SER A 123 21.32 -27.83 -11.88
N ASP A 124 20.40 -28.02 -12.82
CA ASP A 124 19.74 -26.95 -13.58
C ASP A 124 18.23 -26.92 -13.25
N ASP A 125 17.75 -27.83 -12.40
CA ASP A 125 16.35 -27.90 -11.98
C ASP A 125 16.12 -26.99 -10.77
N PRO A 126 14.99 -26.26 -10.72
CA PRO A 126 14.65 -25.47 -9.55
C PRO A 126 14.35 -26.37 -8.34
N PHE A 127 14.66 -25.84 -7.17
CA PHE A 127 14.31 -26.41 -5.90
C PHE A 127 13.09 -25.67 -5.30
N LEU A 128 12.26 -26.42 -4.59
CA LEU A 128 11.19 -25.88 -3.74
C LEU A 128 11.22 -26.66 -2.43
N LYS A 129 11.27 -25.98 -1.30
CA LYS A 129 11.25 -26.61 0.02
C LYS A 129 10.00 -27.47 0.19
N ALA A 130 10.17 -28.59 0.90
CA ALA A 130 9.03 -29.45 1.22
C ALA A 130 8.06 -28.70 2.14
N ILE A 131 6.80 -28.63 1.73
CA ILE A 131 5.72 -28.02 2.50
C ILE A 131 5.05 -29.13 3.31
N THR A 132 4.95 -28.96 4.61
CA THR A 132 4.24 -29.91 5.48
C THR A 132 2.73 -29.78 5.31
N ASP A 133 1.99 -30.81 5.71
CA ASP A 133 0.53 -30.73 5.77
C ASP A 133 0.08 -29.54 6.63
N GLN A 134 -0.97 -28.86 6.18
CA GLN A 134 -1.45 -27.61 6.75
C GLN A 134 -2.84 -27.79 7.38
N THR A 135 -3.11 -27.00 8.42
CA THR A 135 -4.45 -26.81 8.97
C THR A 135 -4.96 -25.44 8.59
N LEU A 136 -6.09 -25.39 7.90
CA LEU A 136 -6.76 -24.15 7.52
C LEU A 136 -7.98 -23.93 8.41
N TYR A 137 -8.02 -22.82 9.13
CA TYR A 137 -9.20 -22.37 9.83
C TYR A 137 -10.15 -21.73 8.82
N SER A 138 -11.30 -22.35 8.59
CA SER A 138 -12.23 -21.93 7.55
C SER A 138 -12.95 -20.66 7.99
N GLY A 139 -12.95 -19.64 7.13
CA GLY A 139 -13.30 -18.26 7.49
C GLY A 139 -12.08 -17.33 7.50
N THR A 140 -10.86 -17.88 7.55
CA THR A 140 -9.62 -17.10 7.59
C THR A 140 -8.76 -17.30 6.33
N GLY A 141 -7.70 -16.49 6.19
CA GLY A 141 -6.60 -16.73 5.25
C GLY A 141 -5.40 -17.40 5.91
N LEU A 142 -4.91 -18.50 5.31
CA LEU A 142 -3.64 -19.12 5.66
C LEU A 142 -2.60 -18.81 4.59
N HIS A 143 -1.45 -18.27 5.00
CA HIS A 143 -0.34 -17.95 4.11
C HIS A 143 0.77 -18.99 4.28
N VAL A 144 1.17 -19.63 3.18
CA VAL A 144 2.17 -20.70 3.16
C VAL A 144 3.38 -20.23 2.38
N ALA A 145 4.55 -20.29 3.01
CA ALA A 145 5.81 -19.90 2.40
C ALA A 145 6.16 -20.85 1.25
N LEU A 146 6.48 -20.28 0.10
CA LEU A 146 7.09 -20.95 -1.03
C LEU A 146 8.55 -20.51 -1.06
N ASP A 147 9.39 -21.31 -0.41
CA ASP A 147 10.83 -21.14 -0.28
C ASP A 147 11.50 -21.94 -1.40
N GLY A 148 11.90 -21.25 -2.46
CA GLY A 148 12.41 -21.84 -3.70
C GLY A 148 13.79 -21.31 -4.02
N TYR A 149 14.57 -22.11 -4.74
CA TYR A 149 15.96 -21.80 -5.08
C TYR A 149 16.26 -22.27 -6.50
N ASP A 150 17.09 -21.52 -7.23
CA ASP A 150 17.59 -21.93 -8.54
C ASP A 150 19.11 -21.77 -8.61
N SER A 151 19.83 -22.85 -8.93
CA SER A 151 21.30 -22.85 -9.00
C SER A 151 21.87 -22.06 -10.19
N GLU A 152 21.04 -21.68 -11.16
CA GLU A 152 21.40 -20.74 -12.22
C GLU A 152 21.00 -19.29 -11.86
N ASN A 153 20.41 -19.07 -10.68
CA ASN A 153 19.90 -17.79 -10.20
C ASN A 153 18.80 -17.21 -11.11
N SER A 154 17.98 -18.09 -11.69
CA SER A 154 16.84 -17.73 -12.52
C SER A 154 15.62 -17.42 -11.66
N ALA A 155 14.81 -16.44 -12.09
CA ALA A 155 13.55 -16.16 -11.41
C ALA A 155 12.60 -17.38 -11.47
N LEU A 156 11.95 -17.67 -10.36
CA LEU A 156 10.95 -18.71 -10.24
C LEU A 156 9.54 -18.15 -10.44
N THR A 157 8.73 -18.91 -11.16
CA THR A 157 7.29 -18.69 -11.27
C THR A 157 6.54 -19.85 -10.63
N TYR A 158 5.54 -19.52 -9.84
CA TYR A 158 4.71 -20.51 -9.14
C TYR A 158 3.35 -20.67 -9.78
N THR A 159 2.90 -21.92 -9.88
CA THR A 159 1.50 -22.25 -10.17
C THR A 159 0.97 -23.18 -9.10
N VAL A 160 -0.35 -23.13 -8.85
CA VAL A 160 -0.99 -23.96 -7.82
C VAL A 160 -2.29 -24.57 -8.31
N GLN A 161 -2.52 -25.81 -7.90
CA GLN A 161 -3.76 -26.53 -8.10
C GLN A 161 -4.28 -27.06 -6.77
N SER A 162 -5.58 -26.86 -6.53
CA SER A 162 -6.32 -27.52 -5.45
C SER A 162 -7.17 -28.64 -6.02
N SER A 163 -7.12 -29.83 -5.40
CA SER A 163 -7.99 -30.96 -5.78
C SER A 163 -9.47 -30.77 -5.42
N ASN A 164 -9.76 -29.76 -4.60
CA ASN A 164 -11.09 -29.46 -4.06
C ASN A 164 -11.39 -27.97 -4.23
N SER A 165 -12.40 -27.65 -5.04
CA SER A 165 -12.77 -26.27 -5.35
C SER A 165 -13.36 -25.48 -4.18
N GLN A 166 -13.66 -26.13 -3.05
CA GLN A 166 -14.09 -25.44 -1.82
C GLN A 166 -12.91 -24.87 -1.01
N ILE A 167 -11.68 -25.32 -1.29
CA ILE A 167 -10.45 -24.73 -0.75
C ILE A 167 -9.78 -23.99 -1.90
N SER A 168 -9.88 -22.66 -1.86
CA SER A 168 -9.22 -21.78 -2.81
C SER A 168 -7.72 -21.78 -2.53
N ALA A 169 -6.93 -21.77 -3.60
CA ALA A 169 -5.47 -21.72 -3.53
C ALA A 169 -4.98 -20.76 -4.61
N ARG A 170 -4.17 -19.77 -4.24
CA ARG A 170 -3.62 -18.79 -5.18
C ARG A 170 -2.24 -18.30 -4.72
N ILE A 171 -1.41 -17.91 -5.68
CA ILE A 171 -0.11 -17.29 -5.40
C ILE A 171 -0.31 -15.77 -5.33
N LEU A 172 0.29 -15.11 -4.35
CA LEU A 172 0.38 -13.65 -4.35
C LEU A 172 1.35 -13.17 -5.44
N SER A 173 1.12 -11.98 -5.96
CA SER A 173 1.96 -11.41 -7.02
C SER A 173 1.87 -9.90 -6.99
N GLY A 174 2.92 -9.23 -7.47
CA GLY A 174 2.98 -7.78 -7.56
C GLY A 174 3.39 -7.08 -6.27
N ASN A 175 3.74 -7.84 -5.22
CA ASN A 175 4.28 -7.30 -3.98
C ASN A 175 5.80 -7.24 -4.01
N ARG A 176 6.39 -6.28 -3.31
CA ARG A 176 7.80 -6.28 -2.91
C ARG A 176 7.98 -7.12 -1.64
N SER A 177 9.23 -7.47 -1.38
CA SER A 177 9.66 -8.12 -0.15
C SER A 177 10.59 -7.21 0.64
N ILE A 178 10.66 -7.46 1.95
CA ILE A 178 11.68 -6.87 2.81
C ILE A 178 12.58 -7.96 3.38
N ARG A 179 13.86 -7.64 3.54
CA ARG A 179 14.84 -8.45 4.24
C ARG A 179 15.24 -7.74 5.52
N ILE A 180 14.99 -8.37 6.66
CA ILE A 180 15.43 -7.89 7.96
C ILE A 180 16.70 -8.64 8.33
N SER A 181 17.86 -7.98 8.23
CA SER A 181 19.15 -8.55 8.63
C SER A 181 19.36 -8.36 10.13
N VAL A 182 19.52 -9.45 10.86
CA VAL A 182 19.65 -9.46 12.32
C VAL A 182 21.06 -9.83 12.71
N ALA A 183 21.72 -8.93 13.44
CA ALA A 183 23.14 -9.04 13.78
C ALA A 183 23.44 -10.37 14.49
N GLY A 184 24.29 -11.18 13.87
CA GLY A 184 24.71 -12.49 14.38
C GLY A 184 23.69 -13.62 14.27
N TYR A 185 22.46 -13.36 13.79
CA TYR A 185 21.45 -14.41 13.59
C TYR A 185 21.25 -14.75 12.10
N GLY A 186 21.34 -13.76 11.22
CA GLY A 186 21.07 -13.91 9.79
C GLY A 186 19.85 -13.11 9.36
N ASP A 187 19.25 -13.53 8.24
CA ASP A 187 18.18 -12.77 7.57
C ASP A 187 16.81 -13.39 7.83
N MET A 188 15.78 -12.54 7.91
CA MET A 188 14.37 -12.92 7.75
C MET A 188 13.82 -12.21 6.51
N VAL A 189 13.16 -12.95 5.62
CA VAL A 189 12.57 -12.40 4.39
C VAL A 189 11.05 -12.46 4.49
N PHE A 190 10.40 -11.33 4.24
CA PHE A 190 8.95 -11.20 4.25
C PHE A 190 8.44 -10.70 2.91
N GLU A 191 7.43 -11.36 2.33
CA GLU A 191 6.62 -10.78 1.27
C GLU A 191 5.61 -9.80 1.88
N LEU A 192 5.54 -8.57 1.38
CA LEU A 192 4.59 -7.56 1.85
C LEU A 192 3.19 -7.78 1.25
N PHE A 193 2.15 -7.30 1.93
CA PHE A 193 0.77 -7.37 1.45
C PHE A 193 0.30 -6.03 0.86
N GLU A 194 1.06 -5.47 -0.08
CA GLU A 194 0.79 -4.15 -0.67
C GLU A 194 -0.61 -4.03 -1.28
N GLY A 195 -1.13 -5.12 -1.84
CA GLY A 195 -2.50 -5.15 -2.38
C GLY A 195 -3.62 -5.30 -1.35
N ARG A 196 -3.33 -5.35 -0.04
CA ARG A 196 -4.31 -5.56 1.05
C ARG A 196 -4.13 -4.55 2.20
N ALA A 197 -2.89 -4.22 2.52
CA ALA A 197 -2.49 -3.29 3.58
C ALA A 197 -1.46 -2.28 3.05
N SER A 198 -1.78 -1.65 1.90
CA SER A 198 -0.96 -0.64 1.23
C SER A 198 -0.41 0.46 2.14
N ARG A 199 -1.19 1.02 3.07
CA ARG A 199 -0.75 2.12 3.95
C ARG A 199 0.42 1.69 4.83
N ALA A 200 0.27 0.55 5.49
CA ALA A 200 1.31 -0.01 6.34
C ALA A 200 2.52 -0.47 5.52
N ALA A 201 2.29 -1.17 4.41
CA ALA A 201 3.39 -1.63 3.55
C ALA A 201 4.22 -0.46 3.00
N GLU A 202 3.59 0.57 2.44
CA GLU A 202 4.29 1.75 1.90
C GLU A 202 5.00 2.54 3.00
N ARG A 203 4.41 2.67 4.20
CA ARG A 203 5.09 3.31 5.34
C ARG A 203 6.39 2.61 5.68
N ILE A 204 6.35 1.29 5.80
CA ILE A 204 7.54 0.51 6.17
C ILE A 204 8.60 0.55 5.06
N ILE A 205 8.17 0.54 3.80
CA ILE A 205 9.05 0.72 2.64
C ILE A 205 9.75 2.09 2.68
N GLU A 206 8.99 3.17 2.85
CA GLU A 206 9.54 4.54 2.92
C GLU A 206 10.59 4.65 4.03
N LEU A 207 10.30 4.09 5.21
CA LEU A 207 11.21 4.08 6.34
C LEU A 207 12.46 3.22 6.07
N ALA A 208 12.31 2.01 5.52
CA ALA A 208 13.42 1.14 5.17
C ALA A 208 14.37 1.77 4.13
N GLU A 209 13.83 2.33 3.05
CA GLU A 209 14.61 3.01 2.00
C GLU A 209 15.31 4.29 2.51
N SER A 210 14.72 4.96 3.50
CA SER A 210 15.34 6.12 4.12
C SER A 210 16.58 5.77 4.95
N GLY A 211 16.70 4.50 5.39
CA GLY A 211 17.68 3.99 6.36
C GLY A 211 17.24 4.12 7.81
N TYR A 212 15.95 4.36 8.08
CA TYR A 212 15.42 4.59 9.41
C TYR A 212 15.65 3.41 10.37
N TYR A 213 15.48 2.18 9.88
CA TYR A 213 15.63 0.96 10.68
C TYR A 213 17.08 0.51 10.88
N ASP A 214 18.05 1.13 10.20
CA ASP A 214 19.44 0.70 10.27
C ASP A 214 19.99 0.91 11.70
N ASN A 215 20.53 -0.15 12.30
CA ASN A 215 21.05 -0.17 13.66
C ASN A 215 19.99 0.01 14.78
N GLN A 216 18.71 -0.17 14.47
CA GLN A 216 17.68 -0.29 15.49
C GLN A 216 17.75 -1.65 16.20
N ILE A 217 16.87 -1.86 17.19
CA ILE A 217 16.83 -3.08 17.98
C ILE A 217 15.42 -3.68 18.00
N PHE A 218 15.35 -4.99 18.22
CA PHE A 218 14.16 -5.60 18.78
C PHE A 218 14.17 -5.36 20.29
N ASP A 219 13.29 -4.50 20.78
CA ASP A 219 13.24 -4.05 22.17
C ASP A 219 12.32 -4.90 23.05
N MET A 220 11.40 -5.67 22.46
CA MET A 220 10.43 -6.46 23.22
C MET A 220 10.13 -7.81 22.56
N ILE A 221 10.08 -8.87 23.38
CA ILE A 221 9.62 -10.21 23.04
C ILE A 221 8.60 -10.64 24.09
N ILE A 222 7.31 -10.50 23.77
CA ILE A 222 6.22 -10.69 24.74
C ILE A 222 4.99 -11.24 24.05
N ASN A 223 4.20 -12.06 24.76
CA ASN A 223 2.96 -12.65 24.24
C ASN A 223 3.14 -13.40 22.91
N GLY A 224 4.31 -13.99 22.70
CA GLY A 224 4.64 -14.68 21.45
C GLY A 224 4.90 -13.75 20.26
N MET A 225 5.11 -12.45 20.49
CA MET A 225 5.46 -11.47 19.46
C MET A 225 6.88 -10.96 19.66
N ILE A 226 7.64 -10.81 18.57
CA ILE A 226 8.93 -10.10 18.55
C ILE A 226 8.65 -8.69 18.03
N GLN A 227 9.07 -7.65 18.75
CA GLN A 227 8.72 -6.26 18.43
C GLN A 227 9.97 -5.38 18.31
N GLY A 228 9.91 -4.43 17.39
CA GLY A 228 10.96 -3.44 17.14
C GLY A 228 10.50 -2.37 16.15
N GLY A 229 11.45 -1.58 15.66
CA GLY A 229 11.19 -0.57 14.63
C GLY A 229 10.96 0.85 15.14
N ASP A 230 11.10 1.11 16.43
CA ASP A 230 11.08 2.45 17.01
C ASP A 230 12.14 2.63 18.11
N HIS A 231 13.09 1.71 18.24
CA HIS A 231 14.10 1.72 19.29
C HIS A 231 15.50 1.51 18.72
N SER A 232 16.45 2.30 19.25
CA SER A 232 17.88 2.08 19.10
C SER A 232 18.48 1.73 20.47
N GLU A 233 19.77 1.38 20.50
CA GLU A 233 20.51 1.24 21.78
C GLU A 233 20.50 2.53 22.63
N SER A 234 20.23 3.69 22.00
CA SER A 234 20.12 4.98 22.68
C SER A 234 18.70 5.33 23.15
N GLY A 235 17.71 4.48 22.89
CA GLY A 235 16.29 4.68 23.21
C GLY A 235 15.41 4.89 21.98
N LEU A 236 14.21 5.45 22.21
CA LEU A 236 13.19 5.69 21.20
C LEU A 236 13.71 6.50 20.01
N VAL A 237 13.24 6.13 18.82
CA VAL A 237 13.48 6.79 17.55
C VAL A 237 12.12 7.21 16.99
N ASP A 238 12.01 8.46 16.57
CA ASP A 238 10.79 9.01 15.96
C ASP A 238 10.93 8.99 14.43
N SER A 239 9.93 8.47 13.75
CA SER A 239 9.88 8.44 12.28
C SER A 239 9.82 9.84 11.68
N GLY A 240 9.22 10.79 12.39
CA GLY A 240 8.91 12.13 11.90
C GLY A 240 7.80 12.19 10.84
N LEU A 241 7.11 11.07 10.55
CA LEU A 241 6.07 10.97 9.53
C LEU A 241 4.64 11.09 10.09
N GLY A 242 4.48 11.01 11.41
CA GLY A 242 3.18 11.04 12.08
C GLY A 242 2.36 9.76 11.88
N TYR A 243 1.21 9.69 12.55
CA TYR A 243 0.35 8.52 12.53
C TYR A 243 -0.42 8.34 11.22
N PHE A 244 -0.84 7.10 10.96
CA PHE A 244 -1.74 6.77 9.86
C PHE A 244 -2.77 5.70 10.28
N ASP A 245 -3.89 5.73 9.58
CA ASP A 245 -5.06 4.89 9.81
C ASP A 245 -4.77 3.41 9.56
N ASP A 246 -5.54 2.55 10.21
CA ASP A 246 -5.48 1.11 9.97
C ASP A 246 -5.86 0.73 8.53
N GLN A 247 -5.47 -0.48 8.15
CA GLN A 247 -5.92 -1.10 6.92
C GLN A 247 -6.09 -2.61 7.10
N PHE A 248 -7.32 -3.01 7.39
CA PHE A 248 -7.68 -4.41 7.64
C PHE A 248 -8.20 -5.10 6.38
N ASP A 249 -7.99 -6.42 6.31
CA ASP A 249 -8.53 -7.27 5.27
C ASP A 249 -8.95 -8.64 5.86
N PRO A 250 -10.10 -9.22 5.44
CA PRO A 250 -10.60 -10.48 6.01
C PRO A 250 -9.65 -11.67 5.88
N GLU A 251 -8.72 -11.64 4.93
CA GLU A 251 -7.74 -12.72 4.75
C GLU A 251 -6.55 -12.59 5.72
N LEU A 252 -6.41 -11.44 6.38
CA LEU A 252 -5.28 -11.10 7.22
C LEU A 252 -5.64 -11.20 8.71
N GLN A 253 -5.44 -12.40 9.27
CA GLN A 253 -5.70 -12.74 10.66
C GLN A 253 -4.46 -13.40 11.29
N HIS A 254 -4.24 -13.21 12.60
CA HIS A 254 -3.09 -13.70 13.37
C HIS A 254 -3.22 -15.20 13.69
N VAL A 255 -3.41 -16.02 12.67
CA VAL A 255 -3.65 -17.47 12.75
C VAL A 255 -2.37 -18.31 12.71
N GLN A 256 -1.20 -17.69 12.50
CA GLN A 256 0.07 -18.40 12.30
C GLN A 256 1.27 -17.54 12.71
N SER A 257 2.42 -18.19 12.85
CA SER A 257 3.73 -17.52 12.99
C SER A 257 4.17 -16.84 11.70
N GLY A 258 5.10 -15.90 11.81
CA GLY A 258 5.73 -15.25 10.66
C GLY A 258 4.90 -14.12 10.03
N LEU A 259 3.77 -13.74 10.61
CA LEU A 259 3.04 -12.55 10.16
C LEU A 259 3.71 -11.29 10.69
N LEU A 260 3.81 -10.28 9.84
CA LEU A 260 4.31 -8.96 10.17
C LEU A 260 3.12 -8.02 10.34
N SER A 261 2.98 -7.41 11.52
CA SER A 261 1.88 -6.50 11.83
C SER A 261 2.35 -5.21 12.49
N MET A 262 1.64 -4.11 12.22
CA MET A 262 1.90 -2.85 12.90
C MET A 262 1.67 -3.03 14.39
N TYR A 263 2.58 -2.51 15.20
CA TYR A 263 2.38 -2.45 16.63
C TYR A 263 1.89 -1.07 17.01
N LYS A 264 0.83 -1.06 17.82
CA LYS A 264 0.39 0.13 18.51
C LYS A 264 0.64 -0.09 20.00
N PRO A 265 1.20 0.90 20.71
CA PRO A 265 1.37 0.79 22.15
C PRO A 265 0.03 0.51 22.81
N ASP A 266 0.00 -0.37 23.82
CA ASP A 266 -1.19 -0.55 24.63
C ASP A 266 -1.67 0.84 25.12
N PRO A 267 -2.98 1.13 25.07
CA PRO A 267 -3.51 2.36 25.65
C PRO A 267 -2.98 2.46 27.07
N VAL A 268 -2.31 3.57 27.40
CA VAL A 268 -1.73 3.76 28.74
C VAL A 268 -2.80 3.42 29.77
N PRO A 269 -2.61 2.38 30.60
CA PRO A 269 -3.61 1.98 31.57
C PRO A 269 -3.91 3.18 32.47
N ASP A 270 -5.20 3.46 32.65
CA ASP A 270 -5.66 4.36 33.71
C ASP A 270 -5.00 3.91 35.02
N THR A 271 -4.07 4.71 35.54
CA THR A 271 -3.38 4.43 36.80
C THR A 271 -4.31 4.51 38.02
N GLY A 272 -5.62 4.64 37.81
CA GLY A 272 -6.63 4.30 38.77
C GLY A 272 -7.22 5.51 39.46
N GLU A 273 -8.55 5.44 39.61
CA GLU A 273 -9.43 6.26 40.44
C GLU A 273 -9.62 7.72 40.03
N ILE A 274 -10.50 7.94 39.06
CA ILE A 274 -11.57 8.91 39.27
C ILE A 274 -12.92 8.22 39.02
N GLN A 275 -13.78 8.26 40.04
CA GLN A 275 -15.15 7.77 39.96
C GLN A 275 -15.88 8.29 38.71
N GLY A 276 -16.06 7.40 37.73
CA GLY A 276 -17.07 7.55 36.67
C GLY A 276 -16.62 8.13 35.33
N ILE A 277 -15.31 8.28 35.07
CA ILE A 277 -14.80 8.67 33.74
C ILE A 277 -13.78 7.61 33.31
N ARG A 278 -14.12 6.82 32.28
CA ARG A 278 -13.19 5.86 31.66
C ARG A 278 -12.37 6.60 30.60
N THR A 279 -11.06 6.55 30.73
CA THR A 279 -10.10 7.03 29.73
C THR A 279 -10.17 6.11 28.49
N PRO A 280 -9.94 6.63 27.27
CA PRO A 280 -10.12 5.90 26.01
C PRO A 280 -9.16 4.72 25.91
N THR A 281 -9.67 3.57 25.45
CA THR A 281 -9.00 2.27 25.55
C THR A 281 -8.48 1.74 24.20
N THR A 282 -8.35 2.56 23.16
CA THR A 282 -7.82 2.14 21.86
C THR A 282 -6.87 3.19 21.29
N THR A 283 -5.69 2.77 20.86
CA THR A 283 -4.73 3.52 20.03
C THR A 283 -5.03 3.31 18.55
N ASP A 284 -6.32 3.25 18.23
CA ASP A 284 -6.85 3.06 16.89
C ASP A 284 -6.35 4.17 15.95
N ASP A 285 -6.06 3.85 14.70
CA ASP A 285 -5.44 4.76 13.73
C ASP A 285 -4.11 5.42 14.18
N GLN A 286 -3.37 4.81 15.12
CA GLN A 286 -2.05 5.30 15.57
C GLN A 286 -0.89 4.42 15.11
N ASN A 287 -0.95 3.94 13.87
CA ASN A 287 0.19 3.24 13.27
C ASN A 287 1.30 4.24 12.91
N ASP A 288 2.56 3.84 13.11
CA ASP A 288 3.72 4.64 12.68
C ASP A 288 4.85 3.74 12.15
N SER A 289 5.84 3.43 12.97
CA SER A 289 7.08 2.77 12.53
C SER A 289 7.35 1.44 13.21
N ARG A 290 6.76 1.25 14.40
CA ARG A 290 6.90 0.03 15.20
C ARG A 290 6.07 -1.11 14.61
N PHE A 291 6.66 -2.30 14.59
CA PHE A 291 6.03 -3.51 14.08
C PHE A 291 6.28 -4.70 15.00
N SER A 292 5.51 -5.75 14.81
CA SER A 292 5.61 -7.04 15.48
C SER A 292 5.68 -8.19 14.48
N ILE A 293 6.41 -9.24 14.85
CA ILE A 293 6.48 -10.51 14.12
C ILE A 293 5.85 -11.60 14.99
N THR A 294 4.85 -12.31 14.46
CA THR A 294 4.17 -13.36 15.22
C THR A 294 5.04 -14.59 15.41
N GLY A 295 5.07 -15.11 16.63
CA GLY A 295 5.70 -16.38 16.98
C GLY A 295 4.76 -17.58 16.89
N GLY A 296 3.47 -17.33 16.67
CA GLY A 296 2.43 -18.34 16.56
C GLY A 296 1.05 -17.70 16.50
N TYR A 297 0.06 -18.45 16.98
CA TYR A 297 -1.34 -18.03 17.02
C TYR A 297 -1.56 -16.87 18.00
N SER A 298 -2.17 -15.76 17.57
CA SER A 298 -2.35 -14.55 18.39
C SER A 298 -3.60 -13.74 17.99
N ARG A 299 -4.75 -14.42 17.83
CA ARG A 299 -6.02 -13.83 17.32
C ARG A 299 -6.56 -12.65 18.12
N GLN A 300 -6.13 -12.50 19.38
CA GLN A 300 -6.43 -11.33 20.20
C GLN A 300 -5.99 -9.99 19.58
N TYR A 301 -5.18 -10.00 18.51
CA TYR A 301 -4.76 -8.82 17.75
C TYR A 301 -5.46 -8.68 16.37
N ASP A 302 -6.36 -9.61 16.02
CA ASP A 302 -7.13 -9.54 14.77
C ASP A 302 -7.95 -8.27 14.71
N PHE A 303 -7.84 -7.57 13.58
CA PHE A 303 -8.51 -6.28 13.32
C PHE A 303 -8.29 -5.24 14.43
N GLN A 304 -7.14 -5.33 15.09
CA GLN A 304 -6.62 -4.31 16.00
C GLN A 304 -5.23 -3.87 15.56
N ASN A 305 -4.45 -4.79 15.00
CA ASN A 305 -3.13 -4.51 14.44
C ASN A 305 -3.14 -4.85 12.95
N THR A 306 -2.82 -3.86 12.11
CA THR A 306 -2.75 -4.02 10.65
C THR A 306 -1.64 -5.02 10.30
N ILE A 307 -1.99 -6.20 9.76
CA ILE A 307 -1.03 -7.15 9.19
C ILE A 307 -0.64 -6.67 7.79
N PHE A 308 0.66 -6.67 7.47
CA PHE A 308 1.14 -6.12 6.21
C PHE A 308 2.26 -6.94 5.55
N GLY A 309 2.60 -8.11 6.08
CA GLY A 309 3.51 -9.04 5.41
C GLY A 309 3.57 -10.42 6.05
N PHE A 310 4.28 -11.34 5.40
CA PHE A 310 4.45 -12.72 5.84
C PHE A 310 5.84 -13.28 5.51
N LEU A 311 6.41 -14.00 6.47
CA LEU A 311 7.74 -14.60 6.42
C LEU A 311 7.79 -15.72 5.38
N THR A 312 8.56 -15.52 4.31
CA THR A 312 8.82 -16.52 3.28
C THR A 312 10.09 -17.32 3.54
N GLU A 313 11.07 -16.73 4.25
CA GLU A 313 12.37 -17.34 4.56
C GLU A 313 12.92 -16.84 5.91
N GLY A 314 13.77 -17.63 6.58
CA GLY A 314 14.38 -17.25 7.87
C GLY A 314 13.56 -17.64 9.12
N GLU A 315 12.75 -18.69 9.04
CA GLU A 315 11.97 -19.21 10.18
C GLU A 315 12.87 -19.68 11.34
N ASP A 316 14.09 -20.17 11.07
CA ASP A 316 15.05 -20.53 12.12
C ASP A 316 15.56 -19.29 12.88
N VAL A 317 15.79 -18.17 12.18
CA VAL A 317 16.11 -16.87 12.80
C VAL A 317 14.95 -16.42 13.68
N ARG A 318 13.72 -16.40 13.15
CA ARG A 318 12.53 -16.00 13.91
C ARG A 318 12.32 -16.85 15.17
N GLN A 319 12.49 -18.18 15.05
CA GLN A 319 12.41 -19.09 16.20
C GLN A 319 13.54 -18.85 17.20
N ALA A 320 14.77 -18.64 16.74
CA ALA A 320 15.91 -18.35 17.62
C ALA A 320 15.64 -17.08 18.43
N LEU A 321 15.12 -16.02 17.81
CA LEU A 321 14.73 -14.80 18.51
C LEU A 321 13.63 -15.06 19.54
N SER A 322 12.58 -15.81 19.17
CA SER A 322 11.46 -16.14 20.08
C SER A 322 11.88 -16.89 21.35
N ASN A 323 13.03 -17.56 21.33
CA ASN A 323 13.53 -18.39 22.42
C ASN A 323 14.58 -17.69 23.31
N ILE A 324 14.90 -16.42 23.04
CA ILE A 324 15.86 -15.65 23.84
C ILE A 324 15.30 -15.39 25.24
N SER A 325 16.18 -15.36 26.25
CA SER A 325 15.80 -14.97 27.61
C SER A 325 15.34 -13.51 27.69
N THR A 326 14.27 -13.27 28.44
CA THR A 326 13.69 -11.95 28.64
C THR A 326 13.41 -11.68 30.12
N THR A 327 13.59 -10.43 30.53
CA THR A 327 13.11 -9.90 31.81
C THR A 327 11.94 -8.95 31.54
N ASP A 328 10.74 -9.30 31.99
CA ASP A 328 9.50 -8.56 31.76
C ASP A 328 9.22 -8.26 30.27
N GLY A 329 9.56 -9.21 29.39
CA GLY A 329 9.41 -9.10 27.94
C GLY A 329 10.55 -8.34 27.25
N ILE A 330 11.46 -7.70 27.98
CA ILE A 330 12.65 -7.06 27.40
C ILE A 330 13.73 -8.13 27.21
N PRO A 331 14.34 -8.27 26.01
CA PRO A 331 15.45 -9.18 25.81
C PRO A 331 16.62 -8.90 26.76
N ASP A 332 17.17 -9.95 27.38
CA ASP A 332 18.32 -9.82 28.30
C ASP A 332 19.62 -9.42 27.57
N PHE A 333 19.62 -9.48 26.24
CA PHE A 333 20.71 -9.09 25.35
C PHE A 333 20.17 -8.20 24.23
N THR A 334 20.96 -7.24 23.79
CA THR A 334 20.64 -6.43 22.61
C THR A 334 20.57 -7.31 21.36
N ILE A 335 19.47 -7.19 20.63
CA ILE A 335 19.24 -7.84 19.34
C ILE A 335 19.10 -6.72 18.31
N LYS A 336 20.10 -6.60 17.43
CA LYS A 336 20.21 -5.46 16.53
C LYS A 336 19.68 -5.81 15.14
N ILE A 337 18.83 -4.94 14.62
CA ILE A 337 18.46 -4.87 13.21
C ILE A 337 19.59 -4.14 12.50
N GLU A 338 20.36 -4.84 11.68
CA GLU A 338 21.46 -4.24 10.92
C GLU A 338 20.91 -3.34 9.82
N THR A 339 20.04 -3.90 9.00
CA THR A 339 19.30 -3.21 7.94
C THR A 339 17.91 -3.82 7.78
N ILE A 340 17.00 -3.01 7.23
CA ILE A 340 15.83 -3.51 6.50
C ILE A 340 15.98 -3.04 5.06
N ASP A 341 16.02 -3.98 4.12
CA ASP A 341 16.20 -3.70 2.71
C ASP A 341 14.98 -4.15 1.91
N VAL A 342 14.49 -3.28 1.01
CA VAL A 342 13.32 -3.51 0.15
C VAL A 342 13.81 -4.02 -1.21
N PHE A 343 13.20 -5.10 -1.71
CA PHE A 343 13.62 -5.71 -2.97
C PHE A 343 12.47 -6.45 -3.67
N SER A 344 12.68 -6.81 -4.94
CA SER A 344 11.80 -7.75 -5.64
C SER A 344 12.34 -9.16 -5.44
N ASP A 345 11.57 -9.99 -4.75
CA ASP A 345 11.90 -11.40 -4.58
C ASP A 345 11.61 -12.16 -5.87
N LEU A 346 12.63 -12.83 -6.39
CA LEU A 346 12.54 -13.62 -7.62
C LEU A 346 12.52 -15.13 -7.33
N GLU A 347 12.74 -15.54 -6.09
CA GLU A 347 12.94 -16.93 -5.71
C GLU A 347 11.77 -17.38 -4.85
N ASN A 348 11.37 -16.60 -3.85
CA ASN A 348 10.29 -16.96 -2.93
C ASN A 348 8.92 -16.43 -3.36
N GLY A 349 7.87 -16.93 -2.69
CA GLY A 349 6.54 -16.35 -2.79
C GLY A 349 5.59 -16.86 -1.71
N THR A 350 4.37 -16.33 -1.71
CA THR A 350 3.33 -16.72 -0.75
C THR A 350 2.14 -17.38 -1.43
N LEU A 351 1.82 -18.59 -1.01
CA LEU A 351 0.57 -19.26 -1.33
C LEU A 351 -0.50 -18.88 -0.31
N VAL A 352 -1.64 -18.37 -0.76
CA VAL A 352 -2.81 -18.10 0.09
C VAL A 352 -3.84 -19.20 -0.09
N LEU A 353 -4.27 -19.76 1.04
CA LEU A 353 -5.33 -20.75 1.13
C LEU A 353 -6.53 -20.15 1.88
N THR A 354 -7.72 -20.28 1.31
CA THR A 354 -8.97 -19.85 1.96
C THR A 354 -10.07 -20.89 1.77
N ALA A 355 -11.00 -20.93 2.73
CA ALA A 355 -12.21 -21.72 2.67
C ALA A 355 -13.35 -20.93 3.34
N ALA A 356 -14.58 -21.12 2.86
CA ALA A 356 -15.74 -20.44 3.43
C ALA A 356 -15.91 -20.75 4.92
N GLU A 357 -16.35 -19.77 5.71
CA GLU A 357 -16.56 -19.94 7.16
C GLU A 357 -17.41 -21.18 7.47
N GLY A 358 -17.00 -21.93 8.49
CA GLY A 358 -17.68 -23.16 8.91
C GLY A 358 -17.45 -24.36 7.98
N TYR A 359 -16.70 -24.22 6.90
CA TYR A 359 -16.35 -25.35 6.03
C TYR A 359 -15.55 -26.42 6.79
N THR A 360 -15.73 -27.68 6.40
CA THR A 360 -14.92 -28.79 6.87
C THR A 360 -14.62 -29.70 5.70
N GLY A 361 -13.36 -30.04 5.50
CA GLY A 361 -12.94 -30.91 4.41
C GLY A 361 -11.44 -30.92 4.25
N SER A 362 -10.96 -31.52 3.18
CA SER A 362 -9.55 -31.49 2.84
C SER A 362 -9.34 -31.25 1.36
N SER A 363 -8.14 -30.81 1.01
CA SER A 363 -7.66 -30.74 -0.37
C SER A 363 -6.21 -31.18 -0.42
N THR A 364 -5.85 -31.88 -1.49
CA THR A 364 -4.47 -32.01 -1.91
C THR A 364 -4.11 -30.77 -2.71
N ILE A 365 -3.11 -30.02 -2.23
CA ILE A 365 -2.55 -28.87 -2.94
C ILE A 365 -1.29 -29.31 -3.65
N THR A 366 -1.17 -28.97 -4.93
CA THR A 366 0.04 -29.17 -5.73
C THR A 366 0.56 -27.81 -6.17
N VAL A 367 1.78 -27.48 -5.76
CA VAL A 367 2.50 -26.28 -6.19
C VAL A 367 3.59 -26.70 -7.15
N THR A 368 3.70 -26.01 -8.29
CA THR A 368 4.77 -26.18 -9.27
C THR A 368 5.62 -24.91 -9.28
N ALA A 369 6.91 -25.04 -9.01
CA ALA A 369 7.91 -24.00 -9.27
C ALA A 369 8.51 -24.26 -10.66
N GLN A 370 8.64 -23.20 -11.45
CA GLN A 370 9.23 -23.23 -12.79
C GLN A 370 10.28 -22.13 -12.94
N ASP A 371 11.46 -22.47 -13.44
CA ASP A 371 12.50 -21.51 -13.78
C ASP A 371 12.25 -20.84 -15.16
N GLN A 372 13.14 -19.94 -15.56
CA GLN A 372 13.05 -19.26 -16.87
C GLN A 372 13.33 -20.19 -18.07
N ASN A 373 13.99 -21.32 -17.82
CA ASN A 373 14.38 -22.30 -18.83
C ASN A 373 13.27 -23.34 -19.09
N GLY A 374 12.24 -23.34 -18.25
CA GLY A 374 11.09 -24.24 -18.31
C GLY A 374 11.26 -25.52 -17.48
N ASN A 375 12.34 -25.67 -16.72
CA ASN A 375 12.51 -26.77 -15.77
C ASN A 375 11.56 -26.56 -14.60
N THR A 376 11.11 -27.66 -13.98
CA THR A 376 10.05 -27.61 -12.98
C THR A 376 10.29 -28.56 -11.83
N THR A 377 9.90 -28.13 -10.63
CA THR A 377 9.78 -28.98 -9.44
C THR A 377 8.36 -28.86 -8.88
N GLU A 378 7.82 -29.98 -8.39
CA GLU A 378 6.50 -30.01 -7.75
C GLU A 378 6.60 -30.36 -6.26
N ARG A 379 5.68 -29.78 -5.48
CA ARG A 379 5.41 -30.17 -4.10
C ARG A 379 3.92 -30.39 -3.92
N THR A 380 3.59 -31.48 -3.22
CA THR A 380 2.22 -31.84 -2.88
C THR A 380 2.08 -32.02 -1.38
N PHE A 381 1.05 -31.42 -0.80
CA PHE A 381 0.75 -31.52 0.63
C PHE A 381 -0.76 -31.53 0.87
N GLN A 382 -1.20 -32.04 2.02
CA GLN A 382 -2.60 -32.01 2.42
C GLN A 382 -2.92 -30.72 3.16
N VAL A 383 -4.09 -30.15 2.86
CA VAL A 383 -4.71 -29.09 3.64
C VAL A 383 -5.98 -29.65 4.25
N ASN A 384 -6.09 -29.59 5.57
CA ASN A 384 -7.31 -29.94 6.28
C ASN A 384 -7.99 -28.66 6.75
N ALA A 385 -9.14 -28.35 6.14
CA ALA A 385 -9.98 -27.25 6.53
C ALA A 385 -10.89 -27.68 7.69
N THR A 386 -10.82 -26.94 8.78
CA THR A 386 -11.66 -27.09 9.96
C THR A 386 -12.41 -25.78 10.20
N PRO A 387 -13.62 -25.79 10.78
CA PRO A 387 -14.26 -24.55 11.21
C PRO A 387 -13.34 -23.81 12.19
N ASP A 388 -13.27 -22.50 12.05
CA ASP A 388 -12.65 -21.64 13.04
C ASP A 388 -13.53 -21.57 14.30
N SER A 389 -13.35 -22.54 15.21
CA SER A 389 -14.16 -22.65 16.40
C SER A 389 -13.42 -22.11 17.63
N PHE A 390 -13.85 -20.95 18.14
CA PHE A 390 -13.37 -20.43 19.41
C PHE A 390 -14.17 -20.96 20.62
N PRO A 391 -13.53 -21.16 21.79
CA PRO A 391 -14.25 -21.47 23.01
C PRO A 391 -15.27 -20.37 23.34
N PHE A 392 -16.48 -20.77 23.77
CA PHE A 392 -17.62 -19.89 24.08
C PHE A 392 -17.30 -18.72 25.04
N TYR A 393 -16.20 -18.79 25.78
CA TYR A 393 -15.82 -17.77 26.75
C TYR A 393 -15.00 -16.60 26.16
N TYR A 394 -14.54 -16.69 24.91
CA TYR A 394 -13.63 -15.72 24.28
C TYR A 394 -14.17 -15.15 22.94
N TYR A 395 -15.49 -15.08 22.79
CA TYR A 395 -16.16 -14.62 21.55
C TYR A 395 -15.75 -13.24 21.02
N TYR A 396 -15.12 -12.42 21.86
CA TYR A 396 -14.71 -11.05 21.52
C TYR A 396 -13.24 -10.96 21.13
N GLU A 397 -12.51 -12.09 21.08
CA GLU A 397 -11.06 -12.13 20.85
C GLU A 397 -10.69 -12.64 19.44
N ASN A 398 -11.66 -12.83 18.53
CA ASN A 398 -11.41 -13.51 17.26
C ASN A 398 -11.69 -12.72 15.98
N ALA A 399 -12.51 -11.68 16.06
CA ALA A 399 -12.74 -10.75 14.96
C ALA A 399 -13.45 -9.48 15.45
N ASN A 400 -12.71 -8.38 15.59
CA ASN A 400 -13.34 -7.09 15.83
C ASN A 400 -13.98 -6.56 14.53
N PRO A 401 -15.22 -6.01 14.57
CA PRO A 401 -15.77 -5.30 13.45
C PRO A 401 -14.94 -4.06 13.16
N TYR A 402 -14.67 -3.80 11.89
CA TYR A 402 -13.96 -2.61 11.43
C TYR A 402 -14.72 -1.93 10.28
N LEU A 403 -14.55 -0.63 10.13
CA LEU A 403 -15.06 0.20 9.07
C LEU A 403 -14.18 0.06 7.83
N GLU A 404 -14.82 -0.05 6.67
CA GLU A 404 -14.13 0.13 5.39
C GLU A 404 -13.77 1.61 5.18
N ASP A 405 -12.78 1.88 4.34
CA ASP A 405 -12.35 3.25 4.01
C ASP A 405 -13.51 4.17 3.59
N ILE A 406 -13.57 5.35 4.20
CA ILE A 406 -14.58 6.37 3.90
C ILE A 406 -13.95 7.47 3.05
N PRO A 407 -14.48 7.74 1.84
CA PRO A 407 -13.96 8.81 0.99
C PRO A 407 -14.32 10.19 1.57
N ASP A 408 -13.60 11.21 1.11
CA ASP A 408 -13.97 12.60 1.36
C ASP A 408 -15.41 12.87 0.91
N LEU A 409 -16.21 13.46 1.81
CA LEU A 409 -17.61 13.77 1.54
C LEU A 409 -17.77 15.24 1.14
N GLN A 410 -18.36 15.50 -0.02
CA GLN A 410 -18.62 16.85 -0.50
C GLN A 410 -20.07 17.27 -0.25
N VAL A 411 -20.29 18.46 0.31
CA VAL A 411 -21.64 18.99 0.54
C VAL A 411 -21.68 20.52 0.49
N SER A 412 -22.70 21.11 -0.13
CA SER A 412 -22.85 22.58 -0.13
C SER A 412 -23.38 23.10 1.21
N PRO A 413 -23.03 24.33 1.64
CA PRO A 413 -23.57 24.93 2.85
C PRO A 413 -25.12 24.88 2.90
N GLY A 414 -25.68 24.35 4.00
CA GLY A 414 -27.13 24.25 4.20
C GLY A 414 -27.82 23.10 3.46
N SER A 415 -27.07 22.31 2.69
CA SER A 415 -27.56 21.10 2.02
C SER A 415 -27.29 19.85 2.86
N THR A 416 -27.80 18.71 2.41
CA THR A 416 -27.62 17.41 3.06
C THR A 416 -27.01 16.41 2.08
N ILE A 417 -26.03 15.64 2.54
CA ILE A 417 -25.52 14.45 1.85
C ILE A 417 -25.75 13.21 2.72
N GLN A 418 -25.89 12.05 2.07
CA GLN A 418 -25.93 10.75 2.73
C GLN A 418 -24.84 9.84 2.18
N TYR A 419 -24.19 9.09 3.08
CA TYR A 419 -23.19 8.09 2.75
C TYR A 419 -23.51 6.80 3.51
N GLN A 420 -23.36 5.66 2.86
CA GLN A 420 -23.60 4.36 3.47
C GLN A 420 -22.29 3.83 4.04
N LEU A 421 -22.14 3.86 5.37
CA LEU A 421 -21.00 3.24 6.02
C LEU A 421 -21.03 1.73 5.77
N VAL A 422 -19.86 1.15 5.54
CA VAL A 422 -19.68 -0.29 5.41
C VAL A 422 -18.74 -0.71 6.53
N ALA A 423 -19.10 -1.79 7.22
CA ALA A 423 -18.24 -2.41 8.21
C ALA A 423 -18.23 -3.91 7.95
N THR A 424 -17.09 -4.52 8.26
CA THR A 424 -16.84 -5.94 8.10
C THR A 424 -16.66 -6.56 9.47
N ASP A 425 -17.36 -7.67 9.69
CA ASP A 425 -17.20 -8.57 10.83
C ASP A 425 -17.11 -9.98 10.23
N VAL A 426 -15.95 -10.62 10.37
CA VAL A 426 -15.66 -11.89 9.68
C VAL A 426 -16.25 -13.10 10.41
N ASP A 427 -16.77 -12.93 11.62
CA ASP A 427 -17.44 -14.00 12.38
C ASP A 427 -18.97 -13.97 12.10
N LEU A 428 -19.42 -14.53 10.97
CA LEU A 428 -20.83 -14.43 10.55
C LEU A 428 -21.79 -15.34 11.34
N ASN A 429 -21.28 -16.27 12.15
CA ASN A 429 -22.08 -17.30 12.83
C ASN A 429 -22.35 -17.06 14.32
N ALA A 430 -22.62 -15.83 14.72
CA ALA A 430 -23.42 -15.65 15.92
C ALA A 430 -24.87 -16.13 15.63
N PRO A 431 -25.49 -16.96 16.52
CA PRO A 431 -26.50 -17.98 16.20
C PRO A 431 -27.86 -17.53 15.62
N ASN A 432 -28.04 -16.28 15.24
CA ASN A 432 -29.31 -15.70 14.79
C ASN A 432 -29.25 -14.93 13.45
N GLY A 433 -28.11 -14.91 12.75
CA GLY A 433 -28.01 -14.32 11.40
C GLY A 433 -28.17 -12.79 11.35
N ASN A 434 -27.90 -12.10 12.46
CA ASN A 434 -27.78 -10.64 12.52
C ASN A 434 -26.30 -10.24 12.61
N THR A 435 -25.94 -9.10 12.01
CA THR A 435 -24.69 -8.39 12.28
C THR A 435 -24.68 -7.90 13.72
N TYR A 436 -23.70 -8.31 14.53
CA TYR A 436 -23.64 -8.00 15.97
C TYR A 436 -22.99 -6.65 16.28
N PHE A 437 -22.78 -5.80 15.28
CA PHE A 437 -22.22 -4.47 15.45
C PHE A 437 -23.23 -3.36 15.17
N ASN A 438 -22.93 -2.20 15.73
CA ASN A 438 -23.67 -0.96 15.59
C ASN A 438 -22.74 0.12 15.07
N PHE A 439 -23.32 1.10 14.40
CA PHE A 439 -22.63 2.32 14.00
C PHE A 439 -22.92 3.47 14.96
N TYR A 440 -21.93 4.34 15.13
CA TYR A 440 -21.98 5.45 16.06
C TYR A 440 -21.56 6.77 15.40
N ASP A 441 -22.29 7.83 15.75
CA ASP A 441 -21.87 9.22 15.55
C ASP A 441 -21.44 9.81 16.90
N GLN A 442 -20.87 11.02 16.88
CA GLN A 442 -20.39 11.70 18.08
C GLN A 442 -21.42 11.75 19.22
N SER A 443 -22.68 12.05 18.89
CA SER A 443 -23.72 12.24 19.90
C SER A 443 -24.02 10.94 20.65
N LYS A 444 -24.01 9.81 19.93
CA LYS A 444 -24.24 8.49 20.50
C LYS A 444 -23.06 8.03 21.31
N LEU A 445 -21.84 8.32 20.85
CA LEU A 445 -20.62 8.03 21.61
C LEU A 445 -20.64 8.75 22.96
N THR A 446 -20.99 10.05 22.97
CA THR A 446 -21.17 10.81 24.22
C THR A 446 -22.29 10.23 25.10
N ALA A 447 -23.42 9.82 24.50
CA ALA A 447 -24.58 9.32 25.24
C ALA A 447 -24.32 7.99 25.99
N ILE A 448 -23.39 7.16 25.50
CA ILE A 448 -23.00 5.91 26.17
C ILE A 448 -21.94 6.11 27.26
N GLY A 449 -21.65 7.35 27.65
CA GLY A 449 -20.69 7.66 28.71
C GLY A 449 -19.24 7.43 28.30
N ARG A 450 -18.96 7.36 27.00
CA ARG A 450 -17.61 7.45 26.47
C ARG A 450 -17.31 8.95 26.34
N GLU A 451 -16.69 9.52 27.37
CA GLU A 451 -16.04 10.84 27.29
C GLU A 451 -14.73 10.61 26.52
N LEU A 452 -14.89 10.54 25.22
CA LEU A 452 -13.95 10.02 24.23
C LEU A 452 -12.60 10.77 24.20
N ALA A 453 -11.53 10.04 23.87
CA ALA A 453 -10.54 10.52 22.91
C ALA A 453 -11.21 10.26 21.56
N ILE A 454 -12.05 11.21 21.18
CA ILE A 454 -12.47 11.29 19.79
C ILE A 454 -11.25 11.91 19.14
N PRO A 455 -10.76 11.38 18.02
CA PRO A 455 -9.75 12.12 17.28
C PRO A 455 -10.24 13.54 16.97
N VAL A 456 -11.53 13.71 16.62
CA VAL A 456 -12.08 15.02 16.26
C VAL A 456 -13.51 15.25 16.74
N THR A 457 -13.77 16.43 17.32
CA THR A 457 -15.15 16.90 17.55
C THR A 457 -15.61 17.76 16.36
N ALA A 458 -16.77 17.42 15.79
CA ALA A 458 -17.34 18.18 14.69
C ALA A 458 -17.45 19.69 15.01
N ALA A 459 -17.01 20.52 14.05
CA ALA A 459 -17.01 21.97 14.22
C ALA A 459 -18.43 22.53 14.46
N PRO A 460 -18.59 23.63 15.23
CA PRO A 460 -19.89 24.25 15.43
C PRO A 460 -20.58 24.59 14.09
N GLY A 461 -21.79 24.05 13.90
CA GLY A 461 -22.56 24.20 12.67
C GLY A 461 -22.36 23.08 11.65
N MET A 462 -21.47 22.13 11.89
CA MET A 462 -21.45 20.84 11.21
C MET A 462 -22.32 19.84 11.97
N PHE A 463 -23.48 19.49 11.42
CA PHE A 463 -24.35 18.47 12.01
C PHE A 463 -24.27 17.18 11.22
N TYR A 464 -24.24 16.05 11.92
CA TYR A 464 -24.33 14.75 11.30
C TYR A 464 -24.98 13.75 12.24
N THR A 465 -25.57 12.72 11.66
CA THR A 465 -26.15 11.58 12.37
C THR A 465 -25.82 10.32 11.61
N VAL A 466 -25.60 9.23 12.32
CA VAL A 466 -25.50 7.89 11.72
C VAL A 466 -26.78 7.13 12.04
N ASP A 467 -27.29 6.23 11.20
CA ASP A 467 -28.27 5.24 11.67
C ASP A 467 -27.53 4.09 12.36
N THR A 468 -27.91 3.76 13.61
CA THR A 468 -27.14 2.79 14.40
C THR A 468 -27.13 1.38 13.82
N VAL A 469 -28.17 1.01 13.09
CA VAL A 469 -28.32 -0.35 12.57
C VAL A 469 -27.89 -0.39 11.12
N SER A 470 -28.35 0.56 10.31
CA SER A 470 -28.07 0.56 8.88
C SER A 470 -26.72 1.18 8.53
N GLY A 471 -26.11 1.98 9.41
CA GLY A 471 -24.87 2.71 9.09
C GLY A 471 -25.06 3.89 8.13
N LEU A 472 -26.29 4.36 7.91
CA LEU A 472 -26.54 5.49 7.01
C LEU A 472 -26.07 6.80 7.68
N LEU A 473 -24.92 7.30 7.27
CA LEU A 473 -24.39 8.61 7.66
C LEU A 473 -25.15 9.69 6.89
N THR A 474 -25.68 10.68 7.62
CA THR A 474 -26.32 11.88 7.06
C THR A 474 -25.59 13.10 7.60
N VAL A 475 -25.02 13.91 6.71
CA VAL A 475 -24.28 15.14 7.05
C VAL A 475 -25.06 16.35 6.54
N THR A 476 -25.26 17.35 7.40
CA THR A 476 -26.03 18.56 7.12
C THR A 476 -25.35 19.77 7.76
N PRO A 477 -24.38 20.40 7.07
CA PRO A 477 -23.81 21.67 7.54
C PRO A 477 -24.87 22.77 7.56
N ASN A 478 -24.75 23.71 8.49
CA ASN A 478 -25.54 24.92 8.50
C ASN A 478 -25.32 25.73 7.22
N ALA A 479 -26.37 26.42 6.76
CA ALA A 479 -26.27 27.34 5.62
C ALA A 479 -25.29 28.51 5.84
N SER A 480 -24.97 28.83 7.09
CA SER A 480 -24.01 29.86 7.47
C SER A 480 -22.62 29.32 7.79
N LEU A 481 -22.40 28.00 7.70
CA LEU A 481 -21.07 27.44 7.86
C LEU A 481 -20.21 27.89 6.67
N ALA A 482 -19.00 28.36 6.95
CA ALA A 482 -18.11 28.81 5.90
C ALA A 482 -17.71 27.63 4.99
N PRO A 483 -17.47 27.87 3.70
CA PRO A 483 -16.80 26.89 2.86
C PRO A 483 -15.43 26.52 3.45
N GLY A 484 -15.08 25.24 3.40
CA GLY A 484 -13.88 24.73 4.04
C GLY A 484 -13.84 23.22 4.14
N VAL A 485 -12.68 22.71 4.56
CA VAL A 485 -12.49 21.30 4.92
C VAL A 485 -12.77 21.14 6.41
N TYR A 486 -13.62 20.18 6.75
CA TYR A 486 -14.04 19.84 8.10
C TYR A 486 -13.84 18.35 8.35
N GLU A 487 -13.90 17.96 9.61
CA GLU A 487 -13.74 16.58 10.03
C GLU A 487 -14.87 16.19 10.97
N ILE A 488 -15.34 14.94 10.85
CA ILE A 488 -16.29 14.31 11.74
C ILE A 488 -15.80 12.91 12.09
N THR A 489 -16.23 12.34 13.21
CA THR A 489 -15.87 10.97 13.58
C THR A 489 -17.06 10.02 13.48
N VAL A 490 -16.85 8.87 12.86
CA VAL A 490 -17.79 7.74 12.91
C VAL A 490 -17.08 6.52 13.50
N ALA A 491 -17.84 5.58 14.05
CA ALA A 491 -17.26 4.40 14.66
C ALA A 491 -18.16 3.18 14.54
N VAL A 492 -17.57 2.00 14.71
CA VAL A 492 -18.26 0.71 14.79
C VAL A 492 -17.89 -0.01 16.09
N GLY A 493 -18.82 -0.82 16.59
CA GLY A 493 -18.58 -1.70 17.73
C GLY A 493 -19.79 -2.54 18.12
N PHE A 494 -19.59 -3.53 18.98
CA PHE A 494 -20.60 -4.54 19.27
C PHE A 494 -21.91 -4.00 19.91
N GLN A 495 -23.02 -4.69 19.64
CA GLN A 495 -24.38 -4.33 20.04
C GLN A 495 -24.69 -4.65 21.51
N GLN A 496 -24.15 -5.74 22.08
CA GLN A 496 -24.47 -6.21 23.43
C GLN A 496 -23.37 -7.04 24.09
N THR A 497 -23.26 -6.89 25.41
CA THR A 497 -22.58 -7.78 26.36
C THR A 497 -23.26 -9.15 26.41
N ASN A 498 -22.48 -10.24 26.53
CA ASN A 498 -23.00 -11.61 26.65
C ASN A 498 -24.05 -11.71 27.77
N PRO A 499 -25.35 -11.95 27.46
CA PRO A 499 -26.39 -12.00 28.48
C PRO A 499 -26.29 -13.21 29.41
N ASP A 500 -25.51 -14.24 29.04
CA ASP A 500 -25.31 -15.47 29.82
C ASP A 500 -24.05 -15.45 30.70
N ASP A 501 -23.24 -14.38 30.65
CA ASP A 501 -22.08 -14.22 31.54
C ASP A 501 -22.38 -13.18 32.65
N PRO A 502 -22.68 -13.63 33.88
CA PRO A 502 -22.97 -12.75 35.00
C PRO A 502 -21.74 -12.03 35.56
N ASN A 503 -20.52 -12.36 35.11
CA ASN A 503 -19.29 -11.63 35.41
C ASN A 503 -18.86 -10.71 34.27
N TYR A 504 -19.59 -10.74 33.14
CA TYR A 504 -19.38 -9.79 32.06
C TYR A 504 -19.93 -8.45 32.52
N GLU A 505 -19.03 -7.60 33.00
CA GLU A 505 -19.29 -6.20 33.27
C GLU A 505 -20.12 -5.64 32.11
N ALA A 506 -21.32 -5.10 32.40
CA ALA A 506 -22.29 -4.54 31.44
C ALA A 506 -21.78 -3.30 30.65
N ASN A 507 -20.46 -3.16 30.56
CA ASN A 507 -19.69 -1.96 30.31
C ASN A 507 -18.74 -2.09 29.10
N TYR A 508 -18.54 -3.29 28.56
CA TYR A 508 -17.71 -3.54 27.38
C TYR A 508 -18.54 -3.40 26.09
N ARG A 509 -19.08 -2.20 25.85
CA ARG A 509 -19.50 -1.73 24.52
C ARG A 509 -18.33 -0.97 23.89
N ASP A 510 -17.17 -1.61 23.84
CA ASP A 510 -15.94 -0.96 23.39
C ASP A 510 -16.04 -0.71 21.88
N LEU A 511 -15.73 0.52 21.50
CA LEU A 511 -15.49 0.88 20.11
C LEU A 511 -14.33 0.02 19.64
N GLN A 512 -14.51 -0.57 18.47
CA GLN A 512 -13.53 -1.49 17.91
C GLN A 512 -12.68 -0.77 16.87
N ASP A 513 -13.33 0.10 16.11
CA ASP A 513 -12.71 0.91 15.09
C ASP A 513 -13.49 2.23 14.92
N TYR A 514 -12.78 3.31 14.65
CA TYR A 514 -13.31 4.61 14.26
C TYR A 514 -12.60 5.12 13.01
N GLN A 515 -13.24 6.06 12.32
CA GLN A 515 -12.57 6.83 11.27
C GLN A 515 -12.87 8.32 11.41
N VAL A 516 -11.86 9.13 11.10
CA VAL A 516 -12.04 10.57 10.85
C VAL A 516 -12.44 10.76 9.39
N VAL A 517 -13.66 11.22 9.18
CA VAL A 517 -14.19 11.49 7.85
C VAL A 517 -13.99 12.95 7.52
N THR A 518 -13.24 13.20 6.44
CA THR A 518 -13.11 14.51 5.83
C THR A 518 -14.42 14.90 5.14
N VAL A 519 -14.94 16.07 5.49
CA VAL A 519 -16.13 16.68 4.88
C VAL A 519 -15.74 18.02 4.26
N ILE A 520 -15.77 18.08 2.93
CA ILE A 520 -15.54 19.31 2.17
C ILE A 520 -16.87 20.05 2.02
N VAL A 521 -17.00 21.16 2.74
CA VAL A 521 -18.16 22.05 2.62
C VAL A 521 -17.87 23.11 1.58
N GLY A 522 -18.57 23.07 0.45
CA GLY A 522 -18.35 24.03 -0.62
C GLY A 522 -19.14 23.72 -1.89
N THR A 523 -19.05 24.60 -2.87
CA THR A 523 -19.55 24.36 -4.22
C THR A 523 -18.38 24.24 -5.19
N PRO A 524 -18.35 23.19 -6.05
CA PRO A 524 -17.27 23.09 -7.02
C PRO A 524 -17.29 24.27 -8.00
N PRO A 525 -16.13 24.64 -8.58
CA PRO A 525 -16.04 25.73 -9.54
C PRO A 525 -16.82 25.39 -10.83
N VAL A 526 -17.21 26.42 -11.57
CA VAL A 526 -17.85 26.28 -12.88
C VAL A 526 -16.84 26.62 -13.95
N ALA A 527 -16.46 25.61 -14.73
CA ALA A 527 -15.61 25.77 -15.89
C ALA A 527 -16.46 26.09 -17.13
N SER A 528 -16.14 27.18 -17.81
CA SER A 528 -16.82 27.63 -19.02
C SER A 528 -16.11 27.13 -20.27
N ASN A 529 -16.85 26.86 -21.33
CA ASN A 529 -16.25 26.46 -22.60
C ASN A 529 -15.43 27.60 -23.20
N ASP A 530 -14.33 27.24 -23.87
CA ASP A 530 -13.40 28.21 -24.46
C ASP A 530 -13.29 28.08 -25.97
N PHE A 531 -12.87 29.19 -26.60
CA PHE A 531 -12.49 29.20 -28.00
C PHE A 531 -11.18 29.97 -28.26
N PHE A 532 -10.26 29.36 -29.00
CA PHE A 532 -8.99 30.00 -29.38
C PHE A 532 -8.63 29.84 -30.86
N ALA A 533 -7.84 30.78 -31.37
CA ALA A 533 -7.23 30.69 -32.70
C ALA A 533 -5.71 30.57 -32.54
N LEU A 534 -5.14 29.51 -33.10
CA LEU A 534 -3.72 29.16 -33.03
C LEU A 534 -3.05 29.44 -34.38
N GLN A 535 -1.84 30.01 -34.32
CA GLN A 535 -1.01 30.25 -35.49
C GLN A 535 0.30 29.48 -35.34
N GLY A 536 0.66 28.75 -36.40
CA GLY A 536 1.89 27.96 -36.45
C GLY A 536 1.90 26.74 -35.54
N ASP A 537 3.06 26.09 -35.43
CA ASP A 537 3.20 24.80 -34.73
C ASP A 537 3.36 24.93 -33.20
N THR A 538 3.63 26.15 -32.70
CA THR A 538 3.85 26.47 -31.27
C THR A 538 3.22 27.83 -30.91
N PRO A 539 1.89 27.90 -30.73
CA PRO A 539 1.22 29.12 -30.31
C PRO A 539 1.66 29.58 -28.92
N ALA A 540 1.41 30.86 -28.60
CA ALA A 540 1.60 31.38 -27.25
C ALA A 540 0.72 30.62 -26.23
N PRO A 541 1.13 30.57 -24.94
CA PRO A 541 0.33 29.94 -23.90
C PRO A 541 -1.10 30.51 -23.85
N ILE A 542 -2.07 29.62 -23.66
CA ILE A 542 -3.50 29.90 -23.72
C ILE A 542 -4.04 29.95 -22.29
N ASP A 543 -4.62 31.07 -21.88
CA ASP A 543 -5.28 31.20 -20.57
C ASP A 543 -6.68 30.60 -20.64
N LEU A 544 -6.88 29.43 -20.03
CA LEU A 544 -8.18 28.73 -20.01
C LEU A 544 -9.09 29.26 -18.90
N LEU A 545 -8.53 29.68 -17.78
CA LEU A 545 -9.30 29.91 -16.56
C LEU A 545 -9.87 31.33 -16.47
N ALA A 546 -9.66 32.15 -17.49
CA ALA A 546 -10.06 33.56 -17.51
C ALA A 546 -11.58 33.79 -17.41
N ASN A 547 -12.39 32.83 -17.86
CA ASN A 547 -13.86 32.84 -17.81
C ASN A 547 -14.45 31.87 -16.77
N ASP A 548 -13.59 31.17 -16.03
CA ASP A 548 -13.99 30.24 -14.99
C ASP A 548 -14.28 30.95 -13.68
N THR A 549 -15.25 30.44 -12.93
CA THR A 549 -15.70 31.09 -11.71
C THR A 549 -15.94 30.09 -10.59
N ASP A 550 -15.70 30.55 -9.37
CA ASP A 550 -16.07 29.87 -8.15
C ASP A 550 -16.88 30.86 -7.31
N ILE A 551 -18.03 30.41 -6.81
CA ILE A 551 -18.97 31.26 -6.07
C ILE A 551 -18.65 31.35 -4.58
N ASP A 552 -17.96 30.35 -4.03
CA ASP A 552 -17.68 30.26 -2.60
C ASP A 552 -16.20 30.01 -2.27
N GLY A 553 -15.36 29.91 -3.30
CA GLY A 553 -13.91 29.90 -3.20
C GLY A 553 -13.20 30.65 -4.35
N THR A 554 -12.08 30.09 -4.79
CA THR A 554 -11.26 30.56 -5.90
C THR A 554 -10.78 29.36 -6.71
N VAL A 555 -10.77 29.48 -8.03
CA VAL A 555 -10.19 28.48 -8.94
C VAL A 555 -8.67 28.35 -8.69
N ASP A 556 -8.18 27.13 -8.52
CA ASP A 556 -6.75 26.83 -8.40
C ASP A 556 -6.12 26.76 -9.80
N LEU A 557 -5.34 27.79 -10.15
CA LEU A 557 -4.70 27.92 -11.45
C LEU A 557 -3.73 26.78 -11.80
N SER A 558 -3.20 26.07 -10.79
CA SER A 558 -2.24 24.99 -10.99
C SER A 558 -2.87 23.62 -11.23
N SER A 559 -4.21 23.53 -11.17
CA SER A 559 -4.95 22.27 -11.09
C SER A 559 -5.65 21.85 -12.39
N ILE A 560 -5.33 22.50 -13.52
CA ILE A 560 -5.90 22.14 -14.82
C ILE A 560 -5.54 20.69 -15.15
N GLU A 561 -6.57 19.88 -15.36
CA GLU A 561 -6.45 18.50 -15.82
C GLU A 561 -7.04 18.40 -17.23
N ILE A 562 -6.23 17.95 -18.18
CA ILE A 562 -6.69 17.66 -19.54
C ILE A 562 -7.35 16.28 -19.54
N VAL A 563 -8.66 16.25 -19.76
CA VAL A 563 -9.47 15.02 -19.72
C VAL A 563 -9.35 14.25 -21.03
N ASP A 564 -9.56 14.95 -22.16
CA ASP A 564 -9.34 14.40 -23.50
C ASP A 564 -8.38 15.29 -24.30
N GLN A 565 -7.36 14.69 -24.89
CA GLN A 565 -6.42 15.35 -25.79
C GLN A 565 -7.03 15.61 -27.18
N PRO A 566 -6.56 16.63 -27.92
CA PRO A 566 -7.02 16.84 -29.30
C PRO A 566 -6.50 15.77 -30.26
N ALA A 567 -7.20 15.55 -31.36
CA ALA A 567 -6.84 14.52 -32.35
C ALA A 567 -5.53 14.79 -33.10
N HIS A 568 -5.13 16.05 -33.22
CA HIS A 568 -3.93 16.50 -33.91
C HIS A 568 -3.14 17.40 -32.97
N GLY A 569 -2.11 16.86 -32.32
CA GLY A 569 -1.27 17.57 -31.35
C GLY A 569 -1.51 17.16 -29.89
N THR A 570 -0.84 17.84 -28.99
CA THR A 570 -0.88 17.59 -27.54
C THR A 570 -1.01 18.90 -26.77
N VAL A 571 -1.85 18.89 -25.74
CA VAL A 571 -2.04 19.99 -24.79
C VAL A 571 -1.40 19.62 -23.46
N THR A 572 -0.65 20.55 -22.87
CA THR A 572 -0.04 20.41 -21.55
C THR A 572 -0.38 21.62 -20.70
N ALA A 573 -0.87 21.37 -19.48
CA ALA A 573 -1.17 22.43 -18.51
C ALA A 573 0.10 22.99 -17.86
N ASN A 574 0.08 24.29 -17.60
CA ASN A 574 1.09 25.00 -16.83
C ASN A 574 0.53 25.33 -15.44
N ALA A 575 1.42 25.56 -14.48
CA ALA A 575 1.03 25.89 -13.09
C ALA A 575 0.42 27.29 -12.91
N ASP A 576 0.38 28.10 -13.96
CA ASP A 576 -0.08 29.50 -13.94
C ASP A 576 -1.49 29.70 -14.52
N GLY A 577 -2.24 28.62 -14.77
CA GLY A 577 -3.58 28.66 -15.36
C GLY A 577 -3.60 28.69 -16.88
N THR A 578 -2.43 28.62 -17.52
CA THR A 578 -2.32 28.54 -18.99
C THR A 578 -2.08 27.11 -19.46
N VAL A 579 -2.32 26.86 -20.75
CA VAL A 579 -1.96 25.61 -21.41
C VAL A 579 -1.10 25.88 -22.65
N ASN A 580 -0.21 24.93 -22.96
CA ASN A 580 0.56 24.92 -24.20
C ASN A 580 -0.02 23.87 -25.14
N TYR A 581 -0.23 24.25 -26.41
CA TYR A 581 -0.55 23.33 -27.48
C TYR A 581 0.69 23.13 -28.37
N ILE A 582 0.99 21.87 -28.69
CA ILE A 582 2.07 21.49 -29.62
C ILE A 582 1.43 20.67 -30.75
N ALA A 583 1.58 21.11 -31.99
CA ALA A 583 1.09 20.38 -33.15
C ALA A 583 1.86 19.05 -33.33
N ASP A 584 1.21 18.02 -33.89
CA ASP A 584 1.79 16.70 -34.15
C ASP A 584 2.78 16.67 -35.34
N GLY A 585 3.01 17.81 -36.00
CA GLY A 585 3.87 17.94 -37.17
C GLY A 585 3.28 17.39 -38.47
N SER A 586 2.00 16.98 -38.49
CA SER A 586 1.31 16.50 -39.69
C SER A 586 1.02 17.60 -40.72
N GLY A 587 1.10 18.86 -40.31
CA GLY A 587 0.64 20.01 -41.10
C GLY A 587 -0.88 20.16 -41.13
N TYR A 588 -1.60 19.50 -40.20
CA TYR A 588 -3.06 19.63 -40.07
C TYR A 588 -3.47 21.07 -39.77
N MET A 589 -4.33 21.63 -40.62
CA MET A 589 -4.97 22.94 -40.44
C MET A 589 -6.48 22.72 -40.39
N GLY A 590 -7.15 23.27 -39.38
CA GLY A 590 -8.57 23.01 -39.17
C GLY A 590 -9.01 23.23 -37.73
N LEU A 591 -10.20 22.73 -37.41
CA LEU A 591 -10.75 22.77 -36.06
C LEU A 591 -10.24 21.60 -35.23
N GLY A 592 -9.83 21.91 -34.01
CA GLY A 592 -9.54 20.94 -32.98
C GLY A 592 -10.43 21.17 -31.76
N SER A 593 -10.52 20.14 -30.92
CA SER A 593 -11.18 20.23 -29.63
C SER A 593 -10.44 19.39 -28.61
N PHE A 594 -10.39 19.86 -27.37
CA PHE A 594 -9.97 19.09 -26.21
C PHE A 594 -10.88 19.44 -25.03
N THR A 595 -10.86 18.62 -23.98
CA THR A 595 -11.66 18.87 -22.78
C THR A 595 -10.77 19.01 -21.55
N TYR A 596 -11.19 19.84 -20.62
CA TYR A 596 -10.48 20.03 -19.35
C TYR A 596 -11.45 20.12 -18.17
N ARG A 597 -10.89 19.98 -16.97
CA ARG A 597 -11.52 20.38 -15.72
C ARG A 597 -10.46 21.02 -14.81
N VAL A 598 -10.91 21.76 -13.81
CA VAL A 598 -10.04 22.48 -12.86
C VAL A 598 -10.58 22.30 -11.43
N LYS A 599 -9.73 22.44 -10.42
CA LYS A 599 -10.14 22.44 -9.01
C LYS A 599 -10.30 23.86 -8.45
N ASP A 600 -11.03 23.97 -7.36
CA ASP A 600 -10.99 25.15 -6.49
C ASP A 600 -9.92 25.02 -5.40
N ASN A 601 -9.83 26.04 -4.53
CA ASN A 601 -8.96 26.06 -3.35
C ASN A 601 -9.38 25.09 -2.24
N LEU A 602 -10.47 24.34 -2.40
CA LEU A 602 -10.90 23.25 -1.53
C LEU A 602 -10.66 21.87 -2.16
N GLY A 603 -10.12 21.82 -3.38
CA GLY A 603 -9.81 20.59 -4.12
C GLY A 603 -11.00 20.00 -4.90
N LEU A 604 -12.13 20.69 -4.99
CA LEU A 604 -13.33 20.22 -5.68
C LEU A 604 -13.20 20.45 -7.19
N TYR A 605 -13.45 19.41 -8.00
CA TYR A 605 -13.41 19.53 -9.46
C TYR A 605 -14.63 20.24 -10.03
N SER A 606 -14.40 21.07 -11.05
CA SER A 606 -15.43 21.65 -11.91
C SER A 606 -16.17 20.60 -12.75
N ASN A 607 -17.23 21.06 -13.42
CA ASN A 607 -17.70 20.37 -14.63
C ASN A 607 -16.58 20.27 -15.67
N THR A 608 -16.68 19.29 -16.58
CA THR A 608 -15.83 19.25 -17.77
C THR A 608 -16.25 20.36 -18.74
N ALA A 609 -15.30 21.17 -19.18
CA ALA A 609 -15.46 22.19 -20.20
C ALA A 609 -14.77 21.77 -21.51
N THR A 610 -15.37 22.18 -22.63
CA THR A 610 -14.83 21.92 -23.96
C THR A 610 -14.11 23.16 -24.46
N VAL A 611 -12.86 22.97 -24.88
CA VAL A 611 -12.10 23.99 -25.60
C VAL A 611 -12.15 23.66 -27.07
N ASN A 612 -12.69 24.58 -27.86
CA ASN A 612 -12.63 24.51 -29.31
C ASN A 612 -11.51 25.42 -29.81
N PHE A 613 -10.78 25.01 -30.83
CA PHE A 613 -9.75 25.87 -31.40
C PHE A 613 -9.60 25.69 -32.89
N SER A 614 -9.06 26.70 -33.56
CA SER A 614 -8.70 26.64 -34.98
C SER A 614 -7.20 26.77 -35.15
N ILE A 615 -6.61 26.01 -36.08
CA ILE A 615 -5.19 26.11 -36.43
C ILE A 615 -5.07 26.66 -37.85
N ALA A 616 -4.35 27.77 -38.00
CA ALA A 616 -4.08 28.40 -39.29
C ALA A 616 -2.58 28.66 -39.50
N PRO A 617 -2.13 28.82 -40.76
CA PRO A 617 -0.75 29.21 -41.03
C PRO A 617 -0.40 30.57 -40.43
N ASP A 618 0.88 30.78 -40.13
CA ASP A 618 1.40 32.06 -39.67
C ASP A 618 0.98 33.21 -40.59
N GLY A 619 0.35 34.24 -40.01
CA GLY A 619 -0.13 35.43 -40.72
C GLY A 619 -1.59 35.37 -41.20
N VAL A 620 -2.35 34.32 -40.86
CA VAL A 620 -3.80 34.21 -41.14
C VAL A 620 -4.61 34.49 -39.86
N ILE A 621 -5.55 35.46 -39.92
CA ILE A 621 -6.45 35.81 -38.80
C ILE A 621 -7.89 35.38 -39.15
N LEU A 622 -8.57 34.66 -38.26
CA LEU A 622 -10.01 34.34 -38.33
C LEU A 622 -10.82 35.29 -37.42
N VAL A 623 -11.97 35.81 -37.88
CA VAL A 623 -12.93 36.59 -37.05
C VAL A 623 -14.38 36.37 -37.50
N THR A 624 -15.35 36.43 -36.58
CA THR A 624 -16.81 36.26 -36.84
C THR A 624 -17.57 37.63 -36.84
N THR A 625 -18.86 37.61 -37.20
CA THR A 625 -19.75 38.69 -37.69
C THR A 625 -19.44 40.17 -37.39
N LEU A 626 -19.68 41.05 -38.38
CA LEU A 626 -19.71 42.52 -38.26
C LEU A 626 -21.03 43.07 -38.82
N SER A 627 -21.91 43.58 -37.97
CA SER A 627 -23.00 44.47 -38.40
C SER A 627 -22.58 45.92 -38.14
N ASP A 628 -21.89 46.52 -39.12
CA ASP A 628 -21.58 47.95 -39.12
C ASP A 628 -22.70 48.76 -39.81
N ASN A 629 -23.02 49.92 -39.25
CA ASN A 629 -23.88 50.93 -39.86
C ASN A 629 -23.08 51.67 -40.94
N PHE A 630 -23.02 51.08 -42.14
CA PHE A 630 -22.43 51.72 -43.31
C PHE A 630 -22.94 53.17 -43.47
N ASN A 631 -22.10 54.16 -43.17
CA ASN A 631 -22.20 55.48 -43.78
C ASN A 631 -21.16 55.56 -44.91
N SER A 632 -21.44 56.36 -45.95
CA SER A 632 -20.68 56.37 -47.20
C SER A 632 -19.21 56.83 -47.11
N THR A 633 -18.70 57.08 -45.90
CA THR A 633 -17.40 57.69 -45.64
C THR A 633 -16.43 56.75 -44.95
N ASP A 634 -16.90 55.66 -44.34
CA ASP A 634 -16.03 54.64 -43.74
C ASP A 634 -16.13 53.32 -44.51
N LYS A 635 -14.99 52.85 -45.03
CA LYS A 635 -14.85 51.58 -45.77
C LYS A 635 -13.79 50.67 -45.15
N ARG A 636 -13.46 50.94 -43.89
CA ARG A 636 -12.45 50.23 -43.13
C ARG A 636 -13.11 49.70 -41.87
N VAL A 637 -12.71 48.51 -41.46
CA VAL A 637 -13.03 47.98 -40.13
C VAL A 637 -11.72 47.65 -39.45
N SER A 638 -11.59 48.01 -38.17
CA SER A 638 -10.43 47.62 -37.36
C SER A 638 -10.58 46.20 -36.82
N ILE A 639 -9.46 45.52 -36.57
CA ILE A 639 -9.44 44.17 -35.98
C ILE A 639 -10.17 44.14 -34.61
N ARG A 640 -10.08 45.22 -33.83
CA ARG A 640 -10.75 45.35 -32.53
C ARG A 640 -12.28 45.35 -32.65
N GLU A 641 -12.81 46.01 -33.67
CA GLU A 641 -14.26 46.08 -33.91
C GLU A 641 -14.82 44.74 -34.40
N ALA A 642 -14.04 44.00 -35.18
CA ALA A 642 -14.39 42.65 -35.64
C ALA A 642 -14.47 41.65 -34.48
N LEU A 643 -13.47 41.66 -33.58
CA LEU A 643 -13.43 40.80 -32.39
C LEU A 643 -14.58 41.05 -31.41
N GLN A 644 -15.00 42.32 -31.25
CA GLN A 644 -16.05 42.67 -30.30
C GLN A 644 -17.46 42.31 -30.80
N ALA A 645 -17.66 42.28 -32.12
CA ALA A 645 -18.94 41.92 -32.74
C ALA A 645 -19.18 40.40 -32.75
N ALA A 646 -18.13 39.60 -32.98
CA ALA A 646 -18.14 38.15 -32.85
C ALA A 646 -18.64 37.65 -31.48
N ASN A 647 -18.24 38.32 -30.39
CA ASN A 647 -18.62 37.96 -29.02
C ASN A 647 -20.04 38.38 -28.62
N SER A 648 -20.80 39.09 -29.48
CA SER A 648 -22.07 39.73 -29.12
C SER A 648 -23.27 39.33 -29.99
N ASP A 649 -23.19 38.25 -30.79
CA ASP A 649 -24.28 37.85 -31.69
C ASP A 649 -25.48 37.23 -30.94
N ILE A 650 -26.69 37.67 -31.29
CA ILE A 650 -27.96 37.38 -30.59
C ILE A 650 -29.10 36.97 -31.53
N LYS A 651 -28.85 36.75 -32.84
CA LYS A 651 -29.93 36.41 -33.78
C LYS A 651 -30.28 34.92 -33.75
N VAL A 652 -31.57 34.66 -33.55
CA VAL A 652 -32.19 33.34 -33.39
C VAL A 652 -32.55 32.75 -34.77
N ASP A 653 -31.96 31.61 -35.12
CA ASP A 653 -32.57 30.59 -35.99
C ASP A 653 -32.43 29.20 -35.32
N VAL A 654 -33.30 28.26 -35.67
CA VAL A 654 -33.72 27.11 -34.87
C VAL A 654 -32.60 26.08 -34.53
N SER A 655 -32.04 26.23 -33.32
CA SER A 655 -31.30 25.26 -32.47
C SER A 655 -29.84 24.91 -32.81
N PRO A 656 -28.93 24.83 -31.80
CA PRO A 656 -28.94 25.44 -30.47
C PRO A 656 -28.17 26.78 -30.44
N LYS A 657 -28.26 27.47 -29.31
CA LYS A 657 -27.85 28.86 -29.05
C LYS A 657 -26.40 29.15 -29.48
N GLY A 658 -26.16 30.40 -29.86
CA GLY A 658 -24.86 30.89 -30.32
C GLY A 658 -23.74 30.63 -29.31
N ASP A 659 -22.95 29.60 -29.60
CA ASP A 659 -21.72 29.19 -28.91
C ASP A 659 -20.52 29.34 -29.89
N GLY A 660 -20.41 30.49 -30.57
CA GLY A 660 -19.17 30.93 -31.22
C GLY A 660 -18.76 30.34 -32.59
N ALA A 661 -19.64 29.66 -33.33
CA ALA A 661 -19.23 28.82 -34.48
C ALA A 661 -19.42 29.42 -35.89
N ASP A 662 -18.97 30.65 -36.16
CA ASP A 662 -18.96 31.22 -37.53
C ASP A 662 -17.52 31.49 -38.02
N ILE A 663 -17.07 30.88 -39.13
CA ILE A 663 -15.70 31.03 -39.68
C ILE A 663 -15.67 32.04 -40.83
N ILE A 664 -14.78 33.06 -40.79
CA ILE A 664 -14.45 33.90 -41.96
C ILE A 664 -12.94 33.86 -42.23
N MET A 665 -12.59 33.62 -43.50
CA MET A 665 -11.22 33.65 -44.02
C MET A 665 -10.97 34.94 -44.82
N PHE A 666 -9.81 35.57 -44.64
CA PHE A 666 -9.39 36.73 -45.45
C PHE A 666 -8.27 36.36 -46.43
N ASP A 667 -8.33 36.90 -47.64
CA ASP A 667 -7.19 36.90 -48.57
C ASP A 667 -6.10 37.83 -48.02
N PRO A 668 -4.87 37.33 -47.75
CA PRO A 668 -3.75 38.14 -47.25
C PRO A 668 -3.42 39.36 -48.13
N ALA A 669 -3.78 39.33 -49.42
CA ALA A 669 -3.56 40.45 -50.33
C ALA A 669 -4.40 41.70 -50.02
N LEU A 670 -5.41 41.59 -49.13
CA LEU A 670 -6.31 42.69 -48.76
C LEU A 670 -5.77 43.58 -47.62
N PHE A 671 -4.62 43.22 -47.03
CA PHE A 671 -3.97 43.98 -45.95
C PHE A 671 -2.98 45.02 -46.50
N ASN A 672 -3.12 46.27 -46.06
CA ASN A 672 -2.27 47.37 -46.54
C ASN A 672 -0.94 47.55 -45.76
N GLY A 673 -0.62 46.62 -44.84
CA GLY A 673 0.68 46.53 -44.18
C GLY A 673 1.08 47.69 -43.26
N GLN A 674 0.20 48.64 -42.97
CA GLN A 674 0.51 49.83 -42.15
C GLN A 674 -0.48 50.08 -41.02
N GLU A 675 -1.76 49.71 -41.20
CA GLU A 675 -2.79 49.83 -40.18
C GLU A 675 -3.57 48.52 -40.16
N GLN A 676 -3.89 48.00 -38.97
CA GLN A 676 -4.71 46.79 -38.73
C GLN A 676 -6.17 46.94 -39.23
N THR A 677 -6.33 47.27 -40.51
CA THR A 677 -7.58 47.62 -41.19
C THR A 677 -7.58 46.98 -42.58
N ILE A 678 -8.73 46.43 -42.97
CA ILE A 678 -8.95 45.84 -44.30
C ILE A 678 -9.74 46.85 -45.13
N GLN A 679 -9.35 47.05 -46.40
CA GLN A 679 -10.12 47.89 -47.32
C GLN A 679 -11.20 47.06 -48.01
N LEU A 680 -12.47 47.38 -47.75
CA LEU A 680 -13.60 46.69 -48.38
C LEU A 680 -13.93 47.32 -49.75
N VAL A 681 -13.76 46.55 -50.82
CA VAL A 681 -14.12 46.95 -52.20
C VAL A 681 -15.55 46.54 -52.59
N SER A 682 -16.16 45.60 -51.84
CA SER A 682 -17.56 45.16 -51.95
C SER A 682 -18.04 44.54 -50.63
N GLN A 683 -19.34 44.22 -50.51
CA GLN A 683 -19.84 43.36 -49.42
C GLN A 683 -19.14 41.99 -49.49
N LEU A 684 -18.71 41.47 -48.33
CA LEU A 684 -18.23 40.10 -48.17
C LEU A 684 -19.44 39.16 -48.20
N LEU A 685 -19.42 38.17 -49.09
CA LEU A 685 -20.41 37.09 -49.15
C LEU A 685 -19.94 35.97 -48.22
N ILE A 686 -20.79 35.61 -47.26
CA ILE A 686 -20.57 34.45 -46.40
C ILE A 686 -21.23 33.23 -47.08
N SER A 687 -20.48 32.13 -47.17
CA SER A 687 -21.03 30.82 -47.49
C SER A 687 -21.10 30.05 -46.17
N ASP A 688 -22.31 29.65 -45.80
CA ASP A 688 -22.54 28.68 -44.74
C ASP A 688 -22.20 27.31 -45.34
N ASP A 689 -21.02 26.77 -45.02
CA ASP A 689 -20.62 25.43 -45.47
C ASP A 689 -20.80 24.45 -44.33
N VAL A 690 -21.86 23.66 -44.44
CA VAL A 690 -22.19 22.56 -43.52
C VAL A 690 -21.67 21.22 -44.07
N SER A 691 -20.72 21.22 -45.02
CA SER A 691 -20.16 20.00 -45.63
C SER A 691 -18.82 19.54 -45.05
#